data_AF-A0A3M1T856-F1
#
_entry.id   AF-A0A3M1T856-F1
#
_cell.length_a   1.000
_cell.length_b   1.000
_cell.length_c   1.000
_cell.angle_alpha   90.00
_cell.angle_beta   90.00
_cell.angle_gamma   90.00
#
_symmetry.space_group_name_H-M   'P 1'
#
loop_
_entity.id
_entity.type
_entity.pdbx_description
1 polymer ?
#
loop_
_entity_poly.entity_id
_entity_poly.type
_entity_poly.pdbx_seq_one_letter_code
_entity_poly.pdbx_strand_id
1 'polypeptide(L)'
;MSSTPYSSPPIQYQLKVYPVERTCLFELTSGNGLQQVAKLQYPPHLSQLYRQWQDAYLRFYQQLNAQLDREASREEGSDSTSSSPPLRGRVAEEDNGNAGALPPMPQDWRSKLVKAEAELTSEFDRWLRSGELFEIRNELVHQKWYPLEESGAGEERIVDLLITCGSVELARLPWEAWEIGTELGTKGRIRIARTSPNIRSPGNHQPVKRYHTRILAIFGDDTGLDFQKEKKALDALSKRFDFKWVVWDRDKNQSIKELKADIRSALQHPEGWDVLLFFGHSNETNLTGGEIAIAPHTTIQISEIAGDLTIARERGLQFALFNSCCGLKIADSLIDLGFPQVAVMREPIHNKVAQEFLVYFLQGLAGYKDAHDALIFACEALKLKQNLTYPSAPFIPSLFRHPNAQLFRLKPRGWKTALRQLLPSKCEAIALPILLLLSCYLPLHDELLARRLLIQSVYRDRTGQIEPISTNAPPPVLLVQIDEESIRRAKIADPRPMDRKYIAAIIDRLAALNAKVVGLDILFDRYAANPEDDLQLARSLQQAVSNHQVWFVSAAYRHNGKWLQPLPNIASPNWSIFGDIKLLLWAMKLAPRDLSSTSPLPFAYNLALARRLNDKFTEEVPQPNLRSSTNFFSQLTEFVQRQQGENYTSLLPFWSRRQGITLSSYQFEQRWFHPIIDFSIPPDLAYQRIPAWQLLESNRNSPELQNLKQQVAIVAGGFGEAGLFAEGQDNHELMPAIAYWHSRFDNPTEIFTGGEAHAYMIHHVLRDRLVIPVPDLWVVAAAILLGKGAIVVWKQKHRELGKTETAIARSTIALAPIVYGAASLQLFVSAAILLPWVLPSAAFWIYALPALLRKKTA
;
A
#
# COMPACT_ATOMS: atom_id res chain seq x y z
N MET A 1 8.78 8.68 7.50
CA MET A 1 7.94 9.88 7.76
C MET A 1 8.30 10.98 6.78
N SER A 2 7.53 11.10 5.70
CA SER A 2 7.36 12.35 4.97
C SER A 2 5.93 12.34 4.44
N SER A 3 5.00 12.47 5.39
CA SER A 3 3.65 12.91 5.09
C SER A 3 3.75 14.15 4.22
N THR A 4 3.13 14.11 3.04
CA THR A 4 2.59 15.33 2.47
C THR A 4 1.78 16.00 3.58
N PRO A 5 2.09 17.25 3.93
CA PRO A 5 1.50 17.93 5.07
C PRO A 5 -0.01 17.95 4.84
N TYR A 6 -0.75 17.24 5.71
CA TYR A 6 -2.16 17.56 5.90
C TYR A 6 -2.15 18.86 6.70
N SER A 7 -1.92 19.96 5.99
CA SER A 7 -2.14 21.31 6.50
C SER A 7 -3.54 21.32 7.11
N SER A 8 -3.62 21.57 8.42
CA SER A 8 -4.87 21.92 9.08
C SER A 8 -5.61 22.96 8.22
N PRO A 9 -6.95 22.89 8.08
CA PRO A 9 -7.68 23.90 7.30
C PRO A 9 -7.29 25.29 7.81
N PRO A 10 -6.97 26.25 6.92
CA PRO A 10 -6.55 27.57 7.34
C PRO A 10 -7.65 28.20 8.20
N ILE A 11 -7.25 28.88 9.26
CA ILE A 11 -8.19 29.60 10.12
C ILE A 11 -8.75 30.75 9.29
N GLN A 12 -10.08 30.79 9.12
CA GLN A 12 -10.74 31.79 8.30
C GLN A 12 -11.40 32.85 9.17
N TYR A 13 -11.12 34.11 8.84
CA TYR A 13 -11.74 35.30 9.40
C TYR A 13 -12.46 36.09 8.31
N GLN A 14 -13.55 36.76 8.67
CA GLN A 14 -14.24 37.70 7.80
C GLN A 14 -14.16 39.09 8.41
N LEU A 15 -13.62 40.06 7.68
CA LEU A 15 -13.56 41.45 8.07
C LEU A 15 -14.47 42.28 7.18
N LYS A 16 -15.47 42.90 7.78
CA LYS A 16 -16.39 43.81 7.14
C LYS A 16 -15.95 45.26 7.40
N VAL A 17 -15.82 46.06 6.35
CA VAL A 17 -15.43 47.47 6.45
C VAL A 17 -16.47 48.35 5.78
N TYR A 18 -17.24 49.11 6.56
CA TYR A 18 -18.32 49.97 6.05
C TYR A 18 -18.11 51.43 6.44
N PRO A 19 -18.28 52.38 5.51
CA PRO A 19 -18.27 53.80 5.85
C PRO A 19 -19.58 54.20 6.55
N VAL A 20 -19.46 54.91 7.66
CA VAL A 20 -20.55 55.56 8.40
C VAL A 20 -20.12 57.01 8.63
N GLU A 21 -20.68 57.92 7.84
CA GLU A 21 -20.30 59.34 7.81
C GLU A 21 -18.79 59.54 7.53
N ARG A 22 -18.01 60.00 8.51
CA ARG A 22 -16.54 60.17 8.43
C ARG A 22 -15.76 59.06 9.13
N THR A 23 -16.43 57.99 9.55
CA THR A 23 -15.82 56.84 10.24
C THR A 23 -15.97 55.57 9.42
N CYS A 24 -15.02 54.66 9.53
CA CYS A 24 -15.13 53.30 9.05
C CYS A 24 -15.39 52.38 10.24
N LEU A 25 -16.44 51.56 10.11
CA LEU A 25 -16.74 50.46 11.01
C LEU A 25 -16.02 49.21 10.52
N PHE A 26 -15.19 48.62 11.37
CA PHE A 26 -14.51 47.35 11.14
C PHE A 26 -15.18 46.28 12.01
N GLU A 27 -15.74 45.25 11.39
CA GLU A 27 -16.38 44.12 12.07
C GLU A 27 -15.65 42.83 11.66
N LEU A 28 -14.86 42.26 12.59
CA LEU A 28 -14.17 40.99 12.41
C LEU A 28 -15.02 39.86 13.01
N THR A 29 -15.36 38.86 12.19
CA THR A 29 -16.04 37.64 12.63
C THR A 29 -15.08 36.44 12.49
N SER A 30 -14.89 35.69 13.57
CA SER A 30 -14.13 34.44 13.58
C SER A 30 -15.02 33.21 13.31
N GLY A 31 -14.43 32.09 12.88
CA GLY A 31 -15.15 30.83 12.64
C GLY A 31 -15.90 30.27 13.88
N ASN A 32 -15.59 30.75 15.09
CA ASN A 32 -16.28 30.36 16.33
C ASN A 32 -17.43 31.32 16.70
N GLY A 33 -17.74 32.31 15.87
CA GLY A 33 -18.79 33.29 16.13
C GLY A 33 -18.36 34.46 17.04
N LEU A 34 -17.08 34.57 17.38
CA LEU A 34 -16.56 35.75 18.10
C LEU A 34 -16.58 36.95 17.15
N GLN A 35 -17.20 38.05 17.58
CA GLN A 35 -17.23 39.30 16.82
C GLN A 35 -16.44 40.39 17.55
N GLN A 36 -15.48 40.99 16.84
CA GLN A 36 -14.75 42.18 17.29
C GLN A 36 -15.16 43.36 16.43
N VAL A 37 -15.42 44.51 17.04
CA VAL A 37 -15.87 45.71 16.34
C VAL A 37 -15.00 46.89 16.73
N ALA A 38 -14.52 47.62 15.73
CA ALA A 38 -13.77 48.85 15.92
C ALA A 38 -14.33 49.97 15.05
N LYS A 39 -14.31 51.20 15.55
CA LYS A 39 -14.67 52.41 14.80
C LYS A 39 -13.44 53.29 14.67
N LEU A 40 -13.13 53.70 13.46
CA LEU A 40 -11.93 54.47 13.16
C LEU A 40 -12.27 55.60 12.21
N GLN A 41 -11.70 56.79 12.39
CA GLN A 41 -11.90 57.88 11.43
C GLN A 41 -11.23 57.54 10.10
N TYR A 42 -11.94 57.78 8.99
CA TYR A 42 -11.37 57.60 7.66
C TYR A 42 -10.49 58.81 7.31
N PRO A 43 -9.20 58.63 6.95
CA PRO A 43 -8.32 59.76 6.62
C PRO A 43 -8.78 60.40 5.31
N PRO A 44 -9.19 61.69 5.29
CA PRO A 44 -9.71 62.32 4.09
C PRO A 44 -8.66 62.41 2.96
N HIS A 45 -7.37 62.48 3.31
CA HIS A 45 -6.29 62.50 2.33
C HIS A 45 -6.01 61.14 1.69
N LEU A 46 -6.45 60.02 2.27
CA LEU A 46 -6.18 58.68 1.72
C LEU A 46 -6.79 58.50 0.32
N SER A 47 -8.03 58.96 0.13
CA SER A 47 -8.68 58.96 -1.20
C SER A 47 -7.97 59.87 -2.21
N GLN A 48 -7.35 60.96 -1.75
CA GLN A 48 -6.57 61.85 -2.60
C GLN A 48 -5.24 61.22 -3.01
N LEU A 49 -4.50 60.63 -2.06
CA LEU A 49 -3.26 59.92 -2.33
C LEU A 49 -3.48 58.74 -3.27
N TYR A 50 -4.58 58.02 -3.10
CA TYR A 50 -4.95 56.94 -4.01
C TYR A 50 -5.16 57.45 -5.45
N ARG A 51 -5.89 58.56 -5.64
CA ARG A 51 -6.07 59.18 -6.96
C ARG A 51 -4.76 59.68 -7.56
N GLN A 52 -3.88 60.26 -6.74
CA GLN A 52 -2.55 60.71 -7.18
C GLN A 52 -1.67 59.55 -7.61
N TRP A 53 -1.67 58.45 -6.85
CA TRP A 53 -1.00 57.21 -7.23
C TRP A 53 -1.55 56.64 -8.53
N GLN A 54 -2.88 56.56 -8.67
CA GLN A 54 -3.54 56.05 -9.87
C GLN A 54 -3.19 56.90 -11.11
N ASP A 55 -3.25 58.23 -11.02
CA ASP A 55 -2.87 59.13 -12.12
C ASP A 55 -1.38 58.97 -12.49
N ALA A 56 -0.49 58.94 -11.50
CA ALA A 56 0.94 58.71 -11.73
C ALA A 56 1.20 57.33 -12.36
N TYR A 57 0.46 56.30 -11.93
CA TYR A 57 0.54 54.95 -12.47
C TYR A 57 0.15 54.94 -13.95
N LEU A 58 -1.04 55.48 -14.28
CA LEU A 58 -1.55 55.50 -15.64
C LEU A 58 -0.60 56.28 -16.57
N ARG A 59 -0.12 57.44 -16.15
CA ARG A 59 0.79 58.26 -16.95
C ARG A 59 2.16 57.61 -17.14
N PHE A 60 2.70 56.95 -16.12
CA PHE A 60 3.95 56.19 -16.25
C PHE A 60 3.82 55.10 -17.31
N TYR A 61 2.77 54.28 -17.25
CA TYR A 61 2.59 53.18 -18.22
C TYR A 61 2.19 53.68 -19.63
N GLN A 62 1.49 54.81 -19.75
CA GLN A 62 1.27 55.48 -21.03
C GLN A 62 2.59 55.97 -21.64
N GLN A 63 3.46 56.61 -20.85
CA GLN A 63 4.78 57.07 -21.31
C GLN A 63 5.68 55.90 -21.68
N LEU A 64 5.74 54.86 -20.84
CA LEU A 64 6.50 53.65 -21.11
C LEU A 64 6.08 53.05 -22.46
N ASN A 65 4.78 53.07 -22.75
CA ASN A 65 4.34 52.57 -24.03
C ASN A 65 4.75 53.46 -25.20
N ALA A 66 4.56 54.77 -25.09
CA ALA A 66 5.01 55.71 -26.12
C ALA A 66 6.54 55.60 -26.38
N GLN A 67 7.34 55.21 -25.38
CA GLN A 67 8.77 54.92 -25.55
C GLN A 67 8.98 53.62 -26.34
N LEU A 68 8.30 52.53 -25.94
CA LEU A 68 8.38 51.24 -26.62
C LEU A 68 7.92 51.30 -28.08
N ASP A 69 6.86 52.05 -28.38
CA ASP A 69 6.36 52.23 -29.75
C ASP A 69 7.38 52.98 -30.62
N ARG A 70 8.07 53.99 -30.07
CA ARG A 70 9.13 54.74 -30.77
C ARG A 70 10.37 53.89 -31.01
N GLU A 71 10.71 52.99 -30.08
CA GLU A 71 11.81 52.04 -30.25
C GLU A 71 11.48 51.02 -31.34
N ALA A 72 10.27 50.45 -31.34
CA ALA A 72 9.79 49.54 -32.38
C ALA A 72 9.75 50.21 -33.76
N SER A 73 9.27 51.46 -33.84
CA SER A 73 9.21 52.23 -35.10
C SER A 73 10.58 52.68 -35.63
N ARG A 74 11.64 52.62 -34.80
CA ARG A 74 13.02 52.89 -35.24
C ARG A 74 13.71 51.66 -35.81
N GLU A 75 13.27 50.47 -35.42
CA GLU A 75 13.76 49.19 -35.94
C GLU A 75 13.03 48.76 -37.23
N GLU A 76 11.78 49.20 -37.42
CA GLU A 76 10.99 48.93 -38.62
C GLU A 76 10.56 50.24 -39.31
N GLY A 77 11.23 50.61 -40.41
CA GLY A 77 10.87 51.79 -41.20
C GLY A 77 9.58 51.58 -42.01
N SER A 78 8.40 51.85 -41.44
CA SER A 78 7.18 52.18 -42.21
C SER A 78 6.06 52.78 -41.35
N ASP A 79 5.37 53.76 -41.94
CA ASP A 79 4.15 54.43 -41.42
C ASP A 79 3.01 53.43 -41.15
N SER A 80 2.56 53.35 -39.89
CA SER A 80 1.18 52.99 -39.59
C SER A 80 0.68 53.81 -38.38
N THR A 81 -0.35 54.61 -38.63
CA THR A 81 -1.02 55.46 -37.67
C THR A 81 -2.20 54.70 -37.05
N SER A 82 -2.02 54.14 -35.85
CA SER A 82 -3.14 53.84 -34.95
C SER A 82 -2.75 54.10 -33.51
N SER A 83 -3.01 55.31 -33.02
CA SER A 83 -2.74 55.74 -31.65
C SER A 83 -3.86 55.29 -30.71
N SER A 84 -3.64 54.22 -29.96
CA SER A 84 -4.39 53.91 -28.73
C SER A 84 -3.47 53.18 -27.73
N PRO A 85 -3.47 53.55 -26.43
CA PRO A 85 -2.51 53.03 -25.47
C PRO A 85 -2.80 51.56 -25.10
N PRO A 86 -1.79 50.66 -24.99
CA PRO A 86 -1.93 49.23 -24.69
C PRO A 86 -2.02 48.98 -23.17
N LEU A 87 -2.92 49.72 -22.54
CA LEU A 87 -3.47 49.38 -21.23
C LEU A 87 -4.68 48.48 -21.46
N ARG A 88 -4.89 47.46 -20.61
CA ARG A 88 -6.01 46.52 -20.75
C ARG A 88 -7.37 47.08 -20.25
N GLY A 89 -7.71 48.33 -20.52
CA GLY A 89 -8.99 48.96 -20.12
C GLY A 89 -9.22 50.33 -20.77
N ARG A 90 -10.48 50.74 -20.95
CA ARG A 90 -10.85 52.05 -21.54
C ARG A 90 -10.93 53.13 -20.45
N VAL A 91 -10.17 54.21 -20.61
CA VAL A 91 -10.31 55.43 -19.80
C VAL A 91 -11.47 56.24 -20.39
N ALA A 92 -12.38 56.77 -19.56
CA ALA A 92 -13.41 57.67 -20.03
C ALA A 92 -12.77 58.95 -20.57
N GLU A 93 -12.98 59.27 -21.84
CA GLU A 93 -12.58 60.55 -22.42
C GLU A 93 -13.53 61.65 -21.90
N GLU A 94 -13.02 62.54 -21.03
CA GLU A 94 -13.65 63.84 -20.82
C GLU A 94 -13.27 64.75 -22.00
N ASP A 95 -14.29 65.06 -22.80
CA ASP A 95 -14.26 65.92 -23.96
C ASP A 95 -13.88 67.35 -23.54
N ASN A 96 -12.59 67.70 -23.62
CA ASN A 96 -12.12 69.08 -23.48
C ASN A 96 -11.19 69.40 -24.65
N GLY A 97 -11.80 69.88 -25.73
CA GLY A 97 -11.09 70.52 -26.84
C GLY A 97 -10.31 71.73 -26.35
N ASN A 98 -8.99 71.62 -26.33
CA ASN A 98 -8.06 72.74 -26.41
C ASN A 98 -6.77 72.26 -27.08
N ALA A 99 -6.75 72.36 -28.40
CA ALA A 99 -5.54 72.25 -29.20
C ALA A 99 -4.70 73.52 -29.02
N GLY A 100 -3.65 73.44 -28.19
CA GLY A 100 -2.69 74.53 -28.05
C GLY A 100 -2.03 74.62 -26.66
N ALA A 101 -1.17 73.67 -26.32
CA ALA A 101 -0.25 73.83 -25.19
C ALA A 101 1.13 73.27 -25.54
N LEU A 102 2.18 74.05 -25.23
CA LEU A 102 3.60 73.74 -25.38
C LEU A 102 3.96 72.35 -24.81
N PRO A 103 4.97 71.64 -25.36
CA PRO A 103 5.39 70.35 -24.83
C PRO A 103 5.90 70.54 -23.38
N PRO A 104 5.33 69.84 -22.39
CA PRO A 104 5.80 69.94 -21.02
C PRO A 104 7.21 69.36 -20.92
N MET A 105 8.04 69.98 -20.08
CA MET A 105 9.38 69.51 -19.70
C MET A 105 9.38 68.01 -19.37
N PRO A 106 10.46 67.24 -19.65
CA PRO A 106 10.50 65.80 -19.40
C PRO A 106 10.31 65.53 -17.90
N GLN A 107 9.08 65.18 -17.53
CA GLN A 107 8.73 64.93 -16.16
C GLN A 107 9.01 63.46 -15.86
N ASP A 108 9.79 63.19 -14.80
CA ASP A 108 10.12 61.83 -14.38
C ASP A 108 8.91 61.18 -13.69
N TRP A 109 8.03 60.58 -14.48
CA TRP A 109 6.85 59.86 -14.00
C TRP A 109 7.19 58.64 -13.16
N ARG A 110 8.37 58.04 -13.33
CA ARG A 110 8.83 56.92 -12.50
C ARG A 110 9.05 57.37 -11.06
N SER A 111 9.81 58.44 -10.85
CA SER A 111 10.06 58.98 -9.51
C SER A 111 8.77 59.47 -8.85
N LYS A 112 7.85 60.07 -9.63
CA LYS A 112 6.52 60.45 -9.13
C LYS A 112 5.68 59.24 -8.70
N LEU A 113 5.67 58.17 -9.49
CA LEU A 113 4.92 56.95 -9.16
C LEU A 113 5.46 56.29 -7.90
N VAL A 114 6.78 56.14 -7.79
CA VAL A 114 7.42 55.57 -6.59
C VAL A 114 7.12 56.43 -5.35
N LYS A 115 7.16 57.76 -5.48
CA LYS A 115 6.81 58.67 -4.40
C LYS A 115 5.33 58.55 -4.01
N ALA A 116 4.42 58.56 -4.99
CA ALA A 116 2.98 58.44 -4.74
C ALA A 116 2.60 57.07 -4.14
N GLU A 117 3.26 55.99 -4.57
CA GLU A 117 3.14 54.65 -3.97
C GLU A 117 3.57 54.67 -2.50
N ALA A 118 4.73 55.25 -2.19
CA ALA A 118 5.25 55.35 -0.83
C ALA A 118 4.34 56.20 0.08
N GLU A 119 3.84 57.33 -0.41
CA GLU A 119 2.91 58.19 0.33
C GLU A 119 1.57 57.49 0.59
N LEU A 120 1.00 56.82 -0.43
CA LEU A 120 -0.24 56.05 -0.30
C LEU A 120 -0.09 54.90 0.71
N THR A 121 0.95 54.08 0.56
CA THR A 121 1.18 52.92 1.42
C THR A 121 1.49 53.34 2.86
N SER A 122 2.29 54.39 3.05
CA SER A 122 2.57 54.94 4.38
C SER A 122 1.32 55.48 5.07
N GLU A 123 0.46 56.19 4.37
CA GLU A 123 -0.81 56.68 4.93
C GLU A 123 -1.78 55.55 5.25
N PHE A 124 -1.87 54.56 4.35
CA PHE A 124 -2.71 53.38 4.52
C PHE A 124 -2.26 52.55 5.73
N ASP A 125 -0.95 52.31 5.87
CA ASP A 125 -0.37 51.61 7.02
C ASP A 125 -0.59 52.41 8.30
N ARG A 126 -0.40 53.73 8.29
CA ARG A 126 -0.67 54.58 9.45
C ARG A 126 -2.11 54.48 9.92
N TRP A 127 -3.05 54.48 8.97
CA TRP A 127 -4.48 54.32 9.26
C TRP A 127 -4.77 52.96 9.90
N LEU A 128 -4.25 51.87 9.32
CA LEU A 128 -4.48 50.52 9.82
C LEU A 128 -3.70 50.17 11.10
N ARG A 129 -2.66 50.95 11.43
CA ARG A 129 -1.87 50.85 12.67
C ARG A 129 -2.47 51.58 13.87
N SER A 130 -3.59 52.26 13.69
CA SER A 130 -4.33 52.94 14.76
C SER A 130 -4.61 52.03 15.96
N GLY A 131 -4.64 52.63 17.16
CA GLY A 131 -4.82 51.89 18.42
C GLY A 131 -6.19 51.22 18.51
N GLU A 132 -7.20 51.80 17.86
CA GLU A 132 -8.57 51.30 17.78
C GLU A 132 -8.65 49.94 17.07
N LEU A 133 -7.72 49.64 16.16
CA LEU A 133 -7.62 48.35 15.47
C LEU A 133 -6.72 47.34 16.19
N PHE A 134 -6.19 47.67 17.37
CA PHE A 134 -5.27 46.78 18.10
C PHE A 134 -5.91 45.42 18.40
N GLU A 135 -7.13 45.38 18.93
CA GLU A 135 -7.79 44.10 19.26
C GLU A 135 -8.05 43.23 18.03
N ILE A 136 -8.46 43.83 16.90
CA ILE A 136 -8.64 43.11 15.62
C ILE A 136 -7.30 42.54 15.14
N ARG A 137 -6.23 43.34 15.15
CA ARG A 137 -4.88 42.88 14.75
C ARG A 137 -4.35 41.80 15.68
N ASN A 138 -4.54 41.96 16.99
CA ASN A 138 -4.11 41.01 18.01
C ASN A 138 -4.85 39.67 17.89
N GLU A 139 -6.16 39.69 17.66
CA GLU A 139 -6.97 38.48 17.44
C GLU A 139 -6.50 37.67 16.22
N LEU A 140 -6.13 38.35 15.12
CA LEU A 140 -5.59 37.69 13.92
C LEU A 140 -4.22 37.02 14.15
N VAL A 141 -3.54 37.37 15.25
CA VAL A 141 -2.14 37.08 15.53
C VAL A 141 -1.96 36.14 16.74
N HIS A 142 -2.79 36.26 17.78
CA HIS A 142 -2.65 35.60 19.10
C HIS A 142 -3.76 34.58 19.41
N GLN A 143 -4.05 33.65 18.51
CA GLN A 143 -4.95 32.55 18.86
C GLN A 143 -4.32 31.56 19.86
N LYS A 144 -4.92 31.45 21.06
CA LYS A 144 -4.69 30.39 22.07
C LYS A 144 -5.45 29.11 21.67
N TRP A 145 -4.84 28.21 20.90
CA TRP A 145 -5.40 26.88 20.65
C TRP A 145 -4.40 25.78 21.03
N TYR A 146 -4.92 24.71 21.67
CA TYR A 146 -4.18 23.64 22.35
C TYR A 146 -2.94 23.15 21.57
N PRO A 147 -1.79 22.95 22.24
CA PRO A 147 -0.63 22.34 21.61
C PRO A 147 -0.95 20.88 21.28
N LEU A 148 -1.13 20.56 20.01
CA LEU A 148 -0.91 19.21 19.51
C LEU A 148 0.61 18.99 19.55
N GLU A 149 1.08 18.40 20.65
CA GLU A 149 2.42 17.85 20.73
C GLU A 149 2.63 16.81 19.61
N GLU A 150 3.86 16.76 19.11
CA GLU A 150 4.39 15.74 18.19
C GLU A 150 4.01 15.80 16.69
N SER A 151 4.26 16.92 16.04
CA SER A 151 4.57 16.91 14.59
C SER A 151 5.83 17.74 14.32
N GLY A 152 6.98 17.07 14.36
CA GLY A 152 8.32 17.63 14.17
C GLY A 152 8.65 18.09 12.73
N ALA A 153 7.78 18.87 12.12
CA ALA A 153 8.09 19.67 10.94
C ALA A 153 7.42 21.04 11.16
N GLY A 154 8.20 22.12 11.12
CA GLY A 154 7.68 23.48 11.28
C GLY A 154 6.72 23.85 10.15
N GLU A 155 5.46 23.43 10.25
CA GLU A 155 4.39 23.91 9.38
C GLU A 155 4.09 25.36 9.79
N GLU A 156 4.46 26.30 8.92
CA GLU A 156 4.01 27.69 8.99
C GLU A 156 2.48 27.72 9.02
N ARG A 157 1.91 28.32 10.07
CA ARG A 157 0.46 28.39 10.25
C ARG A 157 -0.09 29.46 9.31
N ILE A 158 -1.17 29.13 8.60
CA ILE A 158 -1.81 30.02 7.61
C ILE A 158 -3.15 30.53 8.14
N VAL A 159 -3.35 31.84 8.12
CA VAL A 159 -4.61 32.53 8.45
C VAL A 159 -5.16 33.18 7.19
N ASP A 160 -6.42 32.92 6.86
CA ASP A 160 -7.12 33.54 5.73
C ASP A 160 -8.05 34.66 6.24
N LEU A 161 -7.78 35.90 5.81
CA LEU A 161 -8.64 37.06 6.08
C LEU A 161 -9.44 37.42 4.83
N LEU A 162 -10.77 37.30 4.92
CA LEU A 162 -11.69 37.68 3.86
C LEU A 162 -12.29 39.06 4.12
N ILE A 163 -11.99 40.04 3.26
CA ILE A 163 -12.42 41.42 3.43
C ILE A 163 -13.65 41.70 2.58
N THR A 164 -14.70 42.23 3.22
CA THR A 164 -15.90 42.77 2.58
C THR A 164 -15.89 44.29 2.71
N CYS A 165 -15.92 45.01 1.59
CA CYS A 165 -15.94 46.47 1.59
C CYS A 165 -17.35 46.99 1.27
N GLY A 166 -17.82 47.97 2.04
CA GLY A 166 -19.12 48.60 1.87
C GLY A 166 -19.20 49.61 0.71
N SER A 167 -18.07 50.03 0.17
CA SER A 167 -17.98 50.95 -0.97
C SER A 167 -16.87 50.56 -1.93
N VAL A 168 -16.97 51.01 -3.19
CA VAL A 168 -15.97 50.70 -4.23
C VAL A 168 -14.64 51.39 -3.93
N GLU A 169 -14.68 52.58 -3.34
CA GLU A 169 -13.49 53.33 -2.94
C GLU A 169 -12.66 52.55 -1.92
N LEU A 170 -13.31 51.92 -0.94
CA LEU A 170 -12.62 51.04 0.02
C LEU A 170 -12.12 49.75 -0.65
N ALA A 171 -12.90 49.16 -1.56
CA ALA A 171 -12.48 47.96 -2.29
C ALA A 171 -11.21 48.17 -3.13
N ARG A 172 -11.02 49.40 -3.63
CA ARG A 172 -9.86 49.88 -4.40
C ARG A 172 -8.59 50.12 -3.58
N LEU A 173 -8.66 50.13 -2.26
CA LEU A 173 -7.45 50.24 -1.42
C LEU A 173 -6.61 48.95 -1.48
N PRO A 174 -5.27 49.05 -1.39
CA PRO A 174 -4.34 47.92 -1.53
C PRO A 174 -4.30 47.06 -0.25
N TRP A 175 -5.42 46.43 0.09
CA TRP A 175 -5.55 45.60 1.30
C TRP A 175 -4.52 44.46 1.38
N GLU A 176 -4.04 43.94 0.25
CA GLU A 176 -2.97 42.93 0.20
C GLU A 176 -1.62 43.42 0.72
N ALA A 177 -1.43 44.74 0.80
CA ALA A 177 -0.23 45.36 1.35
C ALA A 177 -0.27 45.48 2.89
N TRP A 178 -1.38 45.12 3.53
CA TRP A 178 -1.54 45.29 4.97
C TRP A 178 -0.64 44.34 5.77
N GLU A 179 0.40 44.90 6.40
CA GLU A 179 1.45 44.16 7.13
C GLU A 179 1.07 43.76 8.57
N ILE A 180 -0.01 42.99 8.77
CA ILE A 180 -0.51 42.63 10.11
C ILE A 180 0.50 41.80 10.95
N GLY A 181 1.23 40.87 10.31
CA GLY A 181 1.98 39.82 11.00
C GLY A 181 3.41 40.17 11.42
N THR A 182 4.08 41.08 10.69
CA THR A 182 5.46 41.52 10.94
C THR A 182 5.55 42.43 12.17
N GLU A 183 4.49 43.19 12.47
CA GLU A 183 4.42 44.15 13.57
C GLU A 183 4.32 43.51 14.96
N LEU A 184 3.69 42.33 15.05
CA LEU A 184 3.36 41.65 16.31
C LEU A 184 4.21 40.39 16.58
N GLY A 185 5.31 40.22 15.85
CA GLY A 185 6.32 39.16 16.10
C GLY A 185 5.85 37.73 15.82
N THR A 186 4.93 37.54 14.86
CA THR A 186 4.33 36.22 14.59
C THR A 186 5.19 35.30 13.75
N LYS A 187 4.99 33.99 13.95
CA LYS A 187 5.52 32.91 13.09
C LYS A 187 4.50 32.43 12.04
N GLY A 188 3.37 33.12 11.87
CA GLY A 188 2.27 32.72 10.98
C GLY A 188 2.14 33.63 9.75
N ARG A 189 1.65 33.08 8.63
CA ARG A 189 1.42 33.79 7.37
C ARG A 189 -0.07 34.15 7.24
N ILE A 190 -0.38 35.45 7.17
CA ILE A 190 -1.74 35.95 6.92
C ILE A 190 -1.91 36.16 5.41
N ARG A 191 -3.00 35.63 4.84
CA ARG A 191 -3.34 35.80 3.43
C ARG A 191 -4.66 36.57 3.33
N ILE A 192 -4.66 37.64 2.55
CA ILE A 192 -5.79 38.56 2.43
C ILE A 192 -6.47 38.34 1.08
N ALA A 193 -7.78 38.09 1.09
CA ALA A 193 -8.60 38.05 -0.11
C ALA A 193 -9.89 38.85 0.12
N ARG A 194 -10.55 39.25 -0.96
CA ARG A 194 -11.84 39.96 -0.91
C ARG A 194 -13.02 38.98 -1.00
N THR A 195 -14.20 39.44 -0.60
CA THR A 195 -15.45 38.72 -0.85
C THR A 195 -16.57 39.72 -1.16
N SER A 196 -17.62 39.25 -1.84
CA SER A 196 -18.75 40.10 -2.21
C SER A 196 -19.60 40.43 -0.98
N PRO A 197 -20.11 41.68 -0.85
CA PRO A 197 -21.06 42.03 0.21
C PRO A 197 -22.42 41.35 0.03
N ASN A 198 -22.75 40.92 -1.19
CA ASN A 198 -24.02 40.29 -1.54
C ASN A 198 -23.73 38.90 -2.09
N ILE A 199 -23.81 37.87 -1.24
CA ILE A 199 -23.63 36.47 -1.63
C ILE A 199 -24.99 35.79 -1.58
N ARG A 200 -25.61 35.58 -2.74
CA ARG A 200 -26.95 34.96 -2.82
C ARG A 200 -26.89 33.46 -3.12
N SER A 201 -25.79 33.00 -3.72
CA SER A 201 -25.62 31.61 -4.16
C SER A 201 -24.72 30.81 -3.20
N PRO A 202 -25.00 29.52 -2.94
CA PRO A 202 -24.13 28.69 -2.12
C PRO A 202 -22.83 28.33 -2.86
N GLY A 203 -21.67 28.73 -2.35
CA GLY A 203 -20.37 28.43 -2.96
C GLY A 203 -19.81 27.02 -2.72
N ASN A 204 -20.61 26.08 -2.21
CA ASN A 204 -20.18 24.69 -1.94
C ASN A 204 -20.62 23.75 -3.07
N HIS A 205 -19.84 23.71 -4.15
CA HIS A 205 -19.97 22.69 -5.19
C HIS A 205 -18.81 21.69 -5.09
N GLN A 206 -19.12 20.40 -5.12
CA GLN A 206 -18.06 19.39 -5.11
C GLN A 206 -17.27 19.45 -6.43
N PRO A 207 -15.93 19.55 -6.37
CA PRO A 207 -15.13 19.55 -7.58
C PRO A 207 -15.31 18.21 -8.32
N VAL A 208 -15.57 18.29 -9.62
CA VAL A 208 -15.71 17.11 -10.47
C VAL A 208 -14.35 16.40 -10.57
N LYS A 209 -14.32 15.09 -10.29
CA LYS A 209 -13.08 14.31 -10.34
C LYS A 209 -12.69 14.04 -11.80
N ARG A 210 -11.80 14.84 -12.37
CA ARG A 210 -11.24 14.66 -13.73
C ARG A 210 -9.80 14.15 -13.72
N TYR A 211 -9.36 13.53 -14.82
CA TYR A 211 -7.98 13.05 -15.00
C TYR A 211 -7.01 14.20 -15.30
N HIS A 212 -7.37 15.08 -16.25
CA HIS A 212 -6.69 16.35 -16.53
C HIS A 212 -7.52 17.54 -16.04
N THR A 213 -6.83 18.61 -15.61
CA THR A 213 -7.48 19.90 -15.33
C THR A 213 -7.84 20.56 -16.64
N ARG A 214 -9.12 20.90 -16.83
CA ARG A 214 -9.64 21.52 -18.05
C ARG A 214 -9.70 23.04 -17.90
N ILE A 215 -9.16 23.74 -18.88
CA ILE A 215 -9.07 25.19 -18.88
C ILE A 215 -9.72 25.76 -20.15
N LEU A 216 -10.70 26.64 -19.94
CA LEU A 216 -11.27 27.46 -21.02
C LEU A 216 -10.56 28.82 -21.03
N ALA A 217 -9.92 29.17 -22.14
CA ALA A 217 -9.32 30.48 -22.35
C ALA A 217 -10.13 31.27 -23.38
N ILE A 218 -10.59 32.46 -23.00
CA ILE A 218 -11.28 33.40 -23.88
C ILE A 218 -10.35 34.58 -24.12
N PHE A 219 -9.96 34.79 -25.38
CA PHE A 219 -9.19 35.94 -25.82
C PHE A 219 -10.17 36.94 -26.43
N GLY A 220 -10.26 38.10 -25.79
CA GLY A 220 -11.14 39.18 -26.18
C GLY A 220 -10.55 40.05 -27.29
N ASP A 221 -11.04 41.29 -27.36
CA ASP A 221 -10.59 42.30 -28.32
C ASP A 221 -9.06 42.50 -28.24
N ASP A 222 -8.38 42.18 -29.34
CA ASP A 222 -6.94 42.28 -29.53
C ASP A 222 -6.50 43.70 -30.00
N THR A 223 -7.42 44.68 -30.05
CA THR A 223 -7.07 46.06 -30.42
C THR A 223 -6.04 46.64 -29.44
N GLY A 224 -4.82 46.86 -29.93
CA GLY A 224 -3.67 47.32 -29.12
C GLY A 224 -3.09 46.26 -28.17
N LEU A 225 -3.45 44.99 -28.30
CA LEU A 225 -2.97 43.90 -27.45
C LEU A 225 -2.36 42.76 -28.28
N ASP A 226 -1.25 42.21 -27.79
CA ASP A 226 -0.66 40.97 -28.29
C ASP A 226 -0.83 39.87 -27.23
N PHE A 227 -1.37 38.72 -27.67
CA PHE A 227 -1.62 37.55 -26.82
C PHE A 227 -0.66 36.37 -27.08
N GLN A 228 0.38 36.54 -27.90
CA GLN A 228 1.30 35.44 -28.26
C GLN A 228 2.04 34.86 -27.04
N LYS A 229 2.44 35.70 -26.07
CA LYS A 229 3.09 35.21 -24.85
C LYS A 229 2.16 34.38 -23.98
N GLU A 230 0.89 34.76 -23.83
CA GLU A 230 -0.12 33.99 -23.12
C GLU A 230 -0.32 32.63 -23.77
N LYS A 231 -0.51 32.61 -25.10
CA LYS A 231 -0.67 31.38 -25.88
C LYS A 231 0.51 30.44 -25.64
N LYS A 232 1.74 30.94 -25.76
CA LYS A 232 2.97 30.17 -25.49
C LYS A 232 3.07 29.67 -24.05
N ALA A 233 2.66 30.46 -23.07
CA ALA A 233 2.68 30.07 -21.65
C ALA A 233 1.68 28.94 -21.35
N LEU A 234 0.50 28.98 -21.97
CA LEU A 234 -0.51 27.92 -21.87
C LEU A 234 -0.05 26.64 -22.59
N ASP A 235 0.51 26.77 -23.80
CA ASP A 235 1.03 25.64 -24.59
C ASP A 235 2.13 24.86 -23.87
N ALA A 236 3.02 25.57 -23.16
CA ALA A 236 4.08 24.96 -22.34
C ALA A 236 3.52 24.01 -21.25
N LEU A 237 2.25 24.15 -20.89
CA LEU A 237 1.57 23.37 -19.87
C LEU A 237 0.58 22.35 -20.44
N SER A 238 0.41 22.25 -21.76
CA SER A 238 -0.49 21.31 -22.45
C SER A 238 -0.33 19.83 -22.05
N LYS A 239 0.85 19.41 -21.57
CA LYS A 239 1.07 18.04 -21.04
C LYS A 239 0.34 17.77 -19.72
N ARG A 240 -0.06 18.81 -18.99
CA ARG A 240 -0.67 18.71 -17.64
C ARG A 240 -2.13 19.14 -17.63
N PHE A 241 -2.54 19.99 -18.57
CA PHE A 241 -3.88 20.58 -18.65
C PHE A 241 -4.47 20.37 -20.05
N ASP A 242 -5.78 20.19 -20.09
CA ASP A 242 -6.57 20.16 -21.32
C ASP A 242 -7.11 21.56 -21.58
N PHE A 243 -6.77 22.16 -22.73
CA PHE A 243 -7.07 23.55 -23.04
C PHE A 243 -8.02 23.67 -24.23
N LYS A 244 -8.99 24.58 -24.12
CA LYS A 244 -9.79 25.06 -25.26
C LYS A 244 -9.75 26.58 -25.31
N TRP A 245 -9.48 27.12 -26.49
CA TRP A 245 -9.39 28.57 -26.69
C TRP A 245 -10.56 29.05 -27.53
N VAL A 246 -11.10 30.21 -27.18
CA VAL A 246 -12.05 30.98 -28.00
C VAL A 246 -11.37 32.31 -28.31
N VAL A 247 -11.21 32.61 -29.60
CA VAL A 247 -10.53 33.80 -30.11
C VAL A 247 -11.39 34.36 -31.24
N TRP A 248 -11.52 35.68 -31.33
CA TRP A 248 -12.10 36.31 -32.50
C TRP A 248 -11.16 36.16 -33.70
N ASP A 249 -11.64 35.50 -34.76
CA ASP A 249 -10.84 35.21 -35.94
C ASP A 249 -11.16 36.21 -37.06
N ARG A 250 -10.27 37.20 -37.22
CA ARG A 250 -10.39 38.25 -38.25
C ARG A 250 -10.29 37.67 -39.66
N ASP A 251 -9.50 36.61 -39.84
CA ASP A 251 -9.19 36.04 -41.15
C ASP A 251 -10.34 35.14 -41.67
N LYS A 252 -11.23 34.70 -40.78
CA LYS A 252 -12.38 33.84 -41.12
C LYS A 252 -13.71 34.56 -41.35
N ASN A 253 -13.74 35.90 -41.37
CA ASN A 253 -14.98 36.70 -41.48
C ASN A 253 -16.07 36.29 -40.46
N GLN A 254 -15.68 35.87 -39.26
CA GLN A 254 -16.62 35.44 -38.21
C GLN A 254 -17.54 36.59 -37.80
N SER A 255 -18.85 36.37 -37.85
CA SER A 255 -19.82 37.37 -37.41
C SER A 255 -19.84 37.51 -35.88
N ILE A 256 -20.22 38.68 -35.38
CA ILE A 256 -20.38 38.93 -33.93
C ILE A 256 -21.38 37.94 -33.30
N LYS A 257 -22.42 37.56 -34.04
CA LYS A 257 -23.44 36.60 -33.58
C LYS A 257 -22.85 35.20 -33.39
N GLU A 258 -22.01 34.75 -34.32
CA GLU A 258 -21.30 33.47 -34.21
C GLU A 258 -20.30 33.48 -33.05
N LEU A 259 -19.51 34.56 -32.90
CA LEU A 259 -18.58 34.68 -31.76
C LEU A 259 -19.31 34.63 -30.41
N LYS A 260 -20.42 35.36 -30.26
CA LYS A 260 -21.24 35.28 -29.04
C LYS A 260 -21.78 33.87 -28.82
N ALA A 261 -22.22 33.17 -29.88
CA ALA A 261 -22.69 31.79 -29.78
C ALA A 261 -21.56 30.81 -29.40
N ASP A 262 -20.36 30.99 -29.93
CA ASP A 262 -19.18 30.18 -29.62
C ASP A 262 -18.75 30.33 -28.16
N ILE A 263 -18.76 31.57 -27.63
CA ILE A 263 -18.49 31.83 -26.21
C ILE A 263 -19.52 31.12 -25.33
N ARG A 264 -20.82 31.25 -25.65
CA ARG A 264 -21.90 30.58 -24.89
C ARG A 264 -21.77 29.07 -24.95
N SER A 265 -21.54 28.51 -26.14
CA SER A 265 -21.33 27.08 -26.35
C SER A 265 -20.11 26.56 -25.60
N ALA A 266 -19.01 27.32 -25.59
CA ALA A 266 -17.81 26.98 -24.84
C ALA A 266 -18.07 26.97 -23.32
N LEU A 267 -18.76 27.98 -22.77
CA LEU A 267 -19.14 28.01 -21.36
C LEU A 267 -20.06 26.84 -20.98
N GLN A 268 -21.02 26.51 -21.86
CA GLN A 268 -21.96 25.40 -21.69
C GLN A 268 -21.42 24.02 -22.13
N HIS A 269 -20.10 23.81 -22.21
CA HIS A 269 -19.56 22.53 -22.67
C HIS A 269 -19.97 21.37 -21.74
N PRO A 270 -20.43 20.20 -22.26
CA PRO A 270 -20.92 19.09 -21.44
C PRO A 270 -19.89 18.53 -20.45
N GLU A 271 -18.64 18.43 -20.89
CA GLU A 271 -17.53 17.94 -20.05
C GLU A 271 -17.13 18.90 -18.92
N GLY A 272 -17.63 20.14 -18.96
CA GLY A 272 -17.33 21.21 -18.01
C GLY A 272 -15.89 21.71 -18.05
N TRP A 273 -15.58 22.64 -17.15
CA TRP A 273 -14.26 23.27 -17.00
C TRP A 273 -13.86 23.24 -15.52
N ASP A 274 -12.57 23.34 -15.23
CA ASP A 274 -12.06 23.56 -13.88
C ASP A 274 -11.59 25.01 -13.70
N VAL A 275 -11.03 25.62 -14.77
CA VAL A 275 -10.53 26.99 -14.80
C VAL A 275 -11.08 27.77 -15.99
N LEU A 276 -11.46 29.02 -15.77
CA LEU A 276 -11.78 30.01 -16.82
C LEU A 276 -10.71 31.10 -16.83
N LEU A 277 -10.12 31.38 -17.99
CA LEU A 277 -9.16 32.46 -18.19
C LEU A 277 -9.74 33.44 -19.21
N PHE A 278 -9.74 34.73 -18.89
CA PHE A 278 -10.08 35.79 -19.82
C PHE A 278 -8.89 36.74 -20.00
N PHE A 279 -8.57 37.05 -21.26
CA PHE A 279 -7.50 37.96 -21.66
C PHE A 279 -8.07 39.02 -22.60
N GLY A 280 -7.95 40.30 -22.26
CA GLY A 280 -8.45 41.39 -23.11
C GLY A 280 -8.81 42.64 -22.33
N HIS A 281 -9.66 43.47 -22.92
CA HIS A 281 -10.17 44.68 -22.28
C HIS A 281 -11.43 44.39 -21.47
N SER A 282 -11.58 45.07 -20.33
CA SER A 282 -12.81 45.07 -19.54
C SER A 282 -13.06 46.42 -18.88
N ASN A 283 -14.30 46.62 -18.43
CA ASN A 283 -14.72 47.84 -17.75
C ASN A 283 -15.68 47.55 -16.58
N GLU A 284 -15.69 48.43 -15.58
CA GLU A 284 -16.63 48.38 -14.47
C GLU A 284 -17.91 49.13 -14.83
N THR A 285 -19.03 48.43 -14.82
CA THR A 285 -20.36 49.01 -15.03
C THR A 285 -21.27 48.60 -13.87
N ASN A 286 -21.76 49.60 -13.13
CA ASN A 286 -22.49 49.37 -11.87
C ASN A 286 -23.78 48.55 -12.06
N LEU A 287 -24.48 48.72 -13.19
CA LEU A 287 -25.77 48.06 -13.44
C LEU A 287 -25.66 46.66 -14.03
N THR A 288 -24.55 46.33 -14.70
CA THR A 288 -24.43 45.11 -15.51
C THR A 288 -23.41 44.11 -14.96
N GLY A 289 -22.79 44.43 -13.82
CA GLY A 289 -21.79 43.59 -13.18
C GLY A 289 -20.41 43.61 -13.84
N GLY A 290 -20.15 44.59 -14.70
CA GLY A 290 -18.98 44.67 -15.57
C GLY A 290 -19.24 44.17 -16.99
N GLU A 291 -18.31 44.50 -17.88
CA GLU A 291 -18.33 44.08 -19.28
C GLU A 291 -16.93 43.65 -19.76
N ILE A 292 -16.90 42.69 -20.68
CA ILE A 292 -15.69 42.20 -21.34
C ILE A 292 -15.77 42.52 -22.84
N ALA A 293 -14.71 43.10 -23.40
CA ALA A 293 -14.61 43.34 -24.84
C ALA A 293 -14.16 42.06 -25.55
N ILE A 294 -14.95 41.60 -26.51
CA ILE A 294 -14.72 40.34 -27.21
C ILE A 294 -14.24 40.53 -28.66
N ALA A 295 -14.52 41.69 -29.23
CA ALA A 295 -14.10 42.13 -30.56
C ALA A 295 -14.14 43.67 -30.60
N PRO A 296 -13.55 44.34 -31.60
CA PRO A 296 -13.59 45.78 -31.75
C PRO A 296 -15.02 46.31 -31.66
N HIS A 297 -15.19 47.33 -30.82
CA HIS A 297 -16.48 47.97 -30.55
C HIS A 297 -17.60 47.03 -30.06
N THR A 298 -17.25 45.81 -29.59
CA THR A 298 -18.21 44.78 -29.19
C THR A 298 -17.89 44.26 -27.78
N THR A 299 -18.86 44.43 -26.87
CA THR A 299 -18.75 43.92 -25.49
C THR A 299 -19.82 42.87 -25.19
N ILE A 300 -19.57 42.08 -24.15
CA ILE A 300 -20.54 41.23 -23.47
C ILE A 300 -20.60 41.67 -22.01
N GLN A 301 -21.79 41.97 -21.51
CA GLN A 301 -22.01 42.20 -20.09
C GLN A 301 -22.01 40.87 -19.32
N ILE A 302 -21.49 40.86 -18.10
CA ILE A 302 -21.51 39.63 -17.26
C ILE A 302 -22.95 39.16 -17.02
N SER A 303 -23.90 40.08 -16.88
CA SER A 303 -25.34 39.79 -16.80
C SER A 303 -25.88 39.03 -18.03
N GLU A 304 -25.37 39.28 -19.24
CA GLU A 304 -25.81 38.61 -20.48
C GLU A 304 -25.43 37.12 -20.53
N ILE A 305 -24.38 36.73 -19.80
CA ILE A 305 -23.84 35.35 -19.77
C ILE A 305 -23.92 34.71 -18.38
N ALA A 306 -24.64 35.33 -17.43
CA ALA A 306 -24.76 34.85 -16.06
C ALA A 306 -25.32 33.41 -16.00
N GLY A 307 -26.31 33.09 -16.86
CA GLY A 307 -26.85 31.73 -16.99
C GLY A 307 -25.80 30.72 -17.48
N ASP A 308 -25.00 31.10 -18.48
CA ASP A 308 -23.94 30.25 -19.04
C ASP A 308 -22.83 29.97 -18.02
N LEU A 309 -22.44 30.99 -17.26
CA LEU A 309 -21.46 30.91 -16.18
C LEU A 309 -21.97 30.04 -15.02
N THR A 310 -23.26 30.11 -14.71
CA THR A 310 -23.91 29.26 -13.71
C THR A 310 -23.83 27.79 -14.10
N ILE A 311 -24.13 27.48 -15.37
CA ILE A 311 -23.98 26.12 -15.93
C ILE A 311 -22.52 25.65 -15.85
N ALA A 312 -21.56 26.49 -16.23
CA ALA A 312 -20.14 26.15 -16.16
C ALA A 312 -19.68 25.82 -14.73
N ARG A 313 -20.11 26.63 -13.75
CA ARG A 313 -19.90 26.42 -12.31
C ARG A 313 -20.50 25.10 -11.83
N GLU A 314 -21.75 24.81 -12.16
CA GLU A 314 -22.42 23.56 -11.80
C GLU A 314 -21.73 22.33 -12.38
N ARG A 315 -21.10 22.49 -13.54
CA ARG A 315 -20.26 21.46 -14.17
C ARG A 315 -18.82 21.48 -13.68
N GLY A 316 -18.53 22.12 -12.56
CA GLY A 316 -17.26 21.97 -11.84
C GLY A 316 -16.24 23.08 -12.05
N LEU A 317 -16.59 24.23 -12.64
CA LEU A 317 -15.68 25.38 -12.72
C LEU A 317 -15.37 25.91 -11.31
N GLN A 318 -14.09 25.93 -10.93
CA GLN A 318 -13.63 26.23 -9.56
C GLN A 318 -12.89 27.56 -9.44
N PHE A 319 -12.24 28.01 -10.51
CA PHE A 319 -11.40 29.21 -10.49
C PHE A 319 -11.57 29.99 -11.79
N ALA A 320 -11.65 31.32 -11.68
CA ALA A 320 -11.60 32.21 -12.83
C ALA A 320 -10.49 33.25 -12.66
N LEU A 321 -9.76 33.55 -13.73
CA LEU A 321 -8.80 34.65 -13.79
C LEU A 321 -9.21 35.58 -14.93
N PHE A 322 -9.58 36.80 -14.58
CA PHE A 322 -9.77 37.89 -15.53
C PHE A 322 -8.51 38.72 -15.55
N ASN A 323 -7.62 38.40 -16.50
CA ASN A 323 -6.39 39.13 -16.72
C ASN A 323 -6.65 40.34 -17.62
N SER A 324 -7.61 41.15 -17.16
CA SER A 324 -8.21 42.32 -17.80
C SER A 324 -8.55 43.35 -16.72
N CYS A 325 -8.65 44.63 -17.06
CA CYS A 325 -8.65 45.72 -16.07
C CYS A 325 -10.01 46.03 -15.47
N CYS A 326 -10.02 46.77 -14.36
CA CYS A 326 -11.24 47.23 -13.70
C CYS A 326 -12.14 46.01 -13.39
N GLY A 327 -11.56 45.02 -12.71
CA GLY A 327 -12.21 43.74 -12.51
C GLY A 327 -13.01 43.62 -11.20
N LEU A 328 -13.11 44.67 -10.37
CA LEU A 328 -13.75 44.56 -9.05
C LEU A 328 -15.23 44.16 -9.20
N LYS A 329 -15.98 44.83 -10.09
CA LYS A 329 -17.40 44.51 -10.34
C LYS A 329 -17.62 43.15 -10.98
N ILE A 330 -16.68 42.71 -11.84
CA ILE A 330 -16.70 41.37 -12.43
C ILE A 330 -16.53 40.33 -11.33
N ALA A 331 -15.56 40.53 -10.44
CA ALA A 331 -15.30 39.63 -9.32
C ALA A 331 -16.51 39.55 -8.38
N ASP A 332 -17.07 40.70 -7.98
CA ASP A 332 -18.27 40.76 -7.14
C ASP A 332 -19.43 39.98 -7.76
N SER A 333 -19.69 40.19 -9.05
CA SER A 333 -20.78 39.53 -9.77
C SER A 333 -20.59 38.02 -9.85
N LEU A 334 -19.37 37.55 -10.10
CA LEU A 334 -19.07 36.13 -10.16
C LEU A 334 -19.13 35.46 -8.79
N ILE A 335 -18.66 36.12 -7.72
CA ILE A 335 -18.80 35.60 -6.35
C ILE A 335 -20.29 35.55 -5.94
N ASP A 336 -21.11 36.54 -6.30
CA ASP A 336 -22.56 36.51 -6.06
C ASP A 336 -23.25 35.35 -6.82
N LEU A 337 -22.79 35.08 -8.05
CA LEU A 337 -23.13 33.87 -8.82
C LEU A 337 -22.57 32.57 -8.23
N GLY A 338 -21.91 32.60 -7.07
CA GLY A 338 -21.42 31.43 -6.36
C GLY A 338 -20.12 30.85 -6.91
N PHE A 339 -19.35 31.61 -7.69
CA PHE A 339 -18.00 31.17 -8.08
C PHE A 339 -17.13 31.00 -6.84
N PRO A 340 -16.39 29.88 -6.72
CA PRO A 340 -15.58 29.65 -5.53
C PRO A 340 -14.46 30.69 -5.36
N GLN A 341 -13.76 31.02 -6.45
CA GLN A 341 -12.62 31.94 -6.47
C GLN A 341 -12.51 32.67 -7.81
N VAL A 342 -12.20 33.96 -7.75
CA VAL A 342 -11.98 34.80 -8.94
C VAL A 342 -10.78 35.71 -8.69
N ALA A 343 -9.77 35.63 -9.56
CA ALA A 343 -8.66 36.59 -9.59
C ALA A 343 -8.91 37.64 -10.66
N VAL A 344 -8.66 38.91 -10.33
CA VAL A 344 -8.90 40.06 -11.22
C VAL A 344 -7.80 41.11 -11.09
N MET A 345 -7.72 42.03 -12.06
CA MET A 345 -6.89 43.24 -11.97
C MET A 345 -7.74 44.42 -11.48
N ARG A 346 -7.36 45.03 -10.36
CA ARG A 346 -8.14 46.12 -9.73
C ARG A 346 -8.15 47.39 -10.58
N GLU A 347 -7.03 47.67 -11.23
CA GLU A 347 -6.80 48.85 -12.07
C GLU A 347 -6.42 48.47 -13.50
N PRO A 348 -6.38 49.44 -14.43
CA PRO A 348 -5.65 49.32 -15.68
C PRO A 348 -4.27 48.67 -15.47
N ILE A 349 -3.92 47.67 -16.28
CA ILE A 349 -2.65 46.96 -16.24
C ILE A 349 -2.05 46.98 -17.65
N HIS A 350 -0.75 47.21 -17.72
CA HIS A 350 -0.02 47.21 -18.97
C HIS A 350 0.10 45.78 -19.55
N ASN A 351 -0.05 45.63 -20.87
CA ASN A 351 -0.12 44.32 -21.53
C ASN A 351 1.07 43.40 -21.16
N LYS A 352 2.30 43.92 -21.22
CA LYS A 352 3.51 43.15 -20.86
C LYS A 352 3.53 42.70 -19.40
N VAL A 353 3.00 43.50 -18.47
CA VAL A 353 2.94 43.12 -17.05
C VAL A 353 1.96 41.98 -16.84
N ALA A 354 0.80 42.06 -17.50
CA ALA A 354 -0.22 41.02 -17.44
C ALA A 354 0.24 39.68 -18.04
N GLN A 355 1.09 39.72 -19.09
CA GLN A 355 1.77 38.55 -19.65
C GLN A 355 2.73 37.90 -18.63
N GLU A 356 3.60 38.70 -18.01
CA GLU A 356 4.59 38.21 -17.04
C GLU A 356 3.90 37.67 -15.77
N PHE A 357 2.86 38.36 -15.29
CA PHE A 357 2.01 37.88 -14.19
C PHE A 357 1.48 36.47 -14.46
N LEU A 358 0.90 36.24 -15.65
CA LEU A 358 0.33 34.94 -16.00
C LEU A 358 1.38 33.83 -15.95
N VAL A 359 2.58 34.09 -16.46
CA VAL A 359 3.68 33.10 -16.45
C VAL A 359 4.01 32.68 -15.01
N TYR A 360 4.20 33.64 -14.10
CA TYR A 360 4.51 33.31 -12.70
C TYR A 360 3.32 32.64 -12.00
N PHE A 361 2.10 33.08 -12.28
CA PHE A 361 0.89 32.49 -11.70
C PHE A 361 0.74 31.01 -12.10
N LEU A 362 0.88 30.71 -13.40
CA LEU A 362 0.81 29.35 -13.93
C LEU A 362 1.96 28.47 -13.42
N GLN A 363 3.17 29.02 -13.26
CA GLN A 363 4.28 28.33 -12.60
C GLN A 363 3.95 27.97 -11.15
N GLY A 364 3.34 28.89 -10.40
CA GLY A 364 2.87 28.64 -9.04
C GLY A 364 1.87 27.48 -8.96
N LEU A 365 0.84 27.51 -9.81
CA LEU A 365 -0.15 26.43 -9.91
C LEU A 365 0.49 25.10 -10.32
N ALA A 366 1.37 25.10 -11.33
CA ALA A 366 2.10 23.91 -11.79
C ALA A 366 3.06 23.35 -10.72
N GLY A 367 3.47 24.17 -9.76
CA GLY A 367 4.19 23.82 -8.55
C GLY A 367 3.31 23.33 -7.39
N TYR A 368 2.02 23.08 -7.63
CA TYR A 368 1.02 22.63 -6.66
C TYR A 368 0.71 23.62 -5.53
N LYS A 369 1.01 24.92 -5.73
CA LYS A 369 0.45 25.98 -4.88
C LYS A 369 -1.06 26.07 -5.12
N ASP A 370 -1.81 26.46 -4.10
CA ASP A 370 -3.20 26.85 -4.34
C ASP A 370 -3.29 28.21 -5.05
N ALA A 371 -4.46 28.55 -5.58
CA ALA A 371 -4.66 29.76 -6.36
C ALA A 371 -4.30 31.05 -5.61
N HIS A 372 -4.47 31.08 -4.28
CA HIS A 372 -4.09 32.24 -3.47
C HIS A 372 -2.57 32.36 -3.35
N ASP A 373 -1.90 31.27 -2.99
CA ASP A 373 -0.45 31.25 -2.91
C ASP A 373 0.23 31.45 -4.27
N ALA A 374 -0.40 30.99 -5.35
CA ALA A 374 0.06 31.20 -6.73
C ALA A 374 -0.03 32.68 -7.13
N LEU A 375 -1.10 33.38 -6.72
CA LEU A 375 -1.25 34.82 -6.96
C LEU A 375 -0.22 35.62 -6.15
N ILE A 376 -0.06 35.33 -4.86
CA ILE A 376 0.96 35.95 -4.01
C ILE A 376 2.36 35.73 -4.60
N PHE A 377 2.66 34.49 -5.00
CA PHE A 377 3.93 34.15 -5.64
C PHE A 377 4.17 34.96 -6.93
N ALA A 378 3.14 35.16 -7.75
CA ALA A 378 3.25 35.97 -8.96
C ALA A 378 3.54 37.45 -8.64
N CYS A 379 2.85 38.03 -7.66
CA CYS A 379 3.09 39.40 -7.21
C CYS A 379 4.50 39.58 -6.61
N GLU A 380 4.96 38.64 -5.77
CA GLU A 380 6.32 38.64 -5.22
C GLU A 380 7.38 38.53 -6.33
N ALA A 381 7.16 37.66 -7.32
CA ALA A 381 8.07 37.51 -8.46
C ALA A 381 8.17 38.80 -9.28
N LEU A 382 7.05 39.48 -9.54
CA LEU A 382 7.04 40.79 -10.19
C LEU A 382 7.80 41.84 -9.36
N LYS A 383 7.57 41.87 -8.03
CA LYS A 383 8.25 42.80 -7.11
C LYS A 383 9.76 42.58 -7.06
N LEU A 384 10.22 41.33 -7.02
CA LEU A 384 11.65 41.04 -6.88
C LEU A 384 12.42 41.14 -8.20
N LYS A 385 11.81 40.71 -9.31
CA LYS A 385 12.52 40.58 -10.60
C LYS A 385 12.32 41.75 -11.54
N GLN A 386 11.19 42.47 -11.42
CA GLN A 386 10.74 43.44 -12.42
C GLN A 386 10.29 44.77 -11.82
N ASN A 387 10.47 45.05 -10.53
CA ASN A 387 10.08 46.33 -9.92
C ASN A 387 10.84 47.54 -10.51
N LEU A 388 12.04 47.31 -11.04
CA LEU A 388 12.76 48.34 -11.78
C LEU A 388 12.12 48.67 -13.13
N THR A 389 11.43 47.73 -13.76
CA THR A 389 10.79 47.93 -15.07
C THR A 389 9.31 48.30 -14.92
N TYR A 390 8.64 47.69 -13.94
CA TYR A 390 7.20 47.77 -13.71
C TYR A 390 6.90 48.12 -12.23
N PRO A 391 7.18 49.37 -11.81
CA PRO A 391 6.82 49.85 -10.47
C PRO A 391 5.31 49.77 -10.25
N SER A 392 4.91 49.60 -8.98
CA SER A 392 3.51 49.46 -8.53
C SER A 392 2.70 48.30 -9.12
N ALA A 393 3.22 47.50 -10.07
CA ALA A 393 2.52 46.38 -10.69
C ALA A 393 2.01 45.30 -9.70
N PRO A 394 2.77 44.92 -8.65
CA PRO A 394 2.32 43.90 -7.70
C PRO A 394 1.05 44.25 -6.90
N PHE A 395 0.67 45.54 -6.85
CA PHE A 395 -0.54 45.97 -6.15
C PHE A 395 -1.80 45.76 -6.98
N ILE A 396 -1.70 45.47 -8.28
CA ILE A 396 -2.88 45.44 -9.16
C ILE A 396 -3.68 44.13 -9.04
N PRO A 397 -3.08 42.93 -9.01
CA PRO A 397 -3.83 41.68 -8.92
C PRO A 397 -4.51 41.51 -7.56
N SER A 398 -5.75 41.01 -7.57
CA SER A 398 -6.54 40.75 -6.36
C SER A 398 -7.30 39.45 -6.48
N LEU A 399 -7.42 38.73 -5.36
CA LEU A 399 -8.23 37.52 -5.26
C LEU A 399 -9.54 37.79 -4.53
N PHE A 400 -10.64 37.37 -5.13
CA PHE A 400 -11.96 37.28 -4.53
C PHE A 400 -12.31 35.82 -4.25
N ARG A 401 -12.96 35.56 -3.11
CA ARG A 401 -13.31 34.22 -2.66
C ARG A 401 -14.72 34.19 -2.10
N HIS A 402 -15.43 33.11 -2.39
CA HIS A 402 -16.60 32.75 -1.62
C HIS A 402 -16.16 32.22 -0.24
N PRO A 403 -16.77 32.63 0.88
CA PRO A 403 -16.29 32.26 2.21
C PRO A 403 -16.16 30.76 2.44
N ASN A 404 -17.16 29.99 2.03
CA ASN A 404 -17.15 28.54 2.25
C ASN A 404 -16.34 27.74 1.21
N ALA A 405 -15.71 28.40 0.23
CA ALA A 405 -15.04 27.71 -0.87
C ALA A 405 -13.65 27.18 -0.52
N GLN A 406 -13.37 25.94 -0.96
CA GLN A 406 -12.02 25.39 -0.95
C GLN A 406 -11.13 26.08 -1.98
N LEU A 407 -9.88 26.34 -1.61
CA LEU A 407 -8.89 26.92 -2.52
C LEU A 407 -8.57 25.96 -3.66
N PHE A 408 -8.54 26.49 -4.89
CA PHE A 408 -8.25 25.71 -6.08
C PHE A 408 -6.77 25.33 -6.09
N ARG A 409 -6.46 24.05 -6.26
CA ARG A 409 -5.08 23.53 -6.29
C ARG A 409 -4.99 22.32 -7.18
N LEU A 410 -3.90 22.22 -7.95
CA LEU A 410 -3.58 21.00 -8.70
C LEU A 410 -3.14 19.90 -7.74
N LYS A 411 -3.68 18.69 -7.90
CA LYS A 411 -3.30 17.54 -7.06
C LYS A 411 -2.13 16.78 -7.72
N PRO A 412 -1.03 16.50 -6.99
CA PRO A 412 0.06 15.69 -7.53
C PRO A 412 -0.44 14.26 -7.78
N ARG A 413 -0.45 13.81 -9.04
CA ARG A 413 -0.87 12.46 -9.43
C ARG A 413 0.22 11.74 -10.22
N GLY A 414 0.48 10.48 -9.87
CA GLY A 414 1.45 9.60 -10.51
C GLY A 414 1.81 8.38 -9.64
N TRP A 415 2.39 7.33 -10.25
CA TRP A 415 2.83 6.11 -9.55
C TRP A 415 3.82 6.40 -8.41
N LYS A 416 4.64 7.43 -8.55
CA LYS A 416 5.55 7.92 -7.50
C LYS A 416 4.81 8.37 -6.23
N THR A 417 3.61 8.92 -6.36
CA THR A 417 2.78 9.31 -5.21
C THR A 417 2.11 8.10 -4.57
N ALA A 418 1.68 7.11 -5.37
CA ALA A 418 1.19 5.83 -4.85
C ALA A 418 2.30 5.08 -4.09
N LEU A 419 3.53 5.08 -4.60
CA LEU A 419 4.70 4.51 -3.92
C LEU A 419 5.02 5.26 -2.62
N ARG A 420 4.90 6.59 -2.60
CA ARG A 420 5.06 7.39 -1.37
C ARG A 420 3.99 7.08 -0.31
N GLN A 421 2.77 6.73 -0.72
CA GLN A 421 1.74 6.27 0.21
C GLN A 421 1.99 4.84 0.74
N LEU A 422 2.85 4.06 0.06
CA LEU A 422 3.30 2.76 0.48
C LEU A 422 4.56 2.81 1.39
N LEU A 423 5.17 3.98 1.60
CA LEU A 423 6.31 4.12 2.52
C LEU A 423 5.89 3.77 3.97
N PRO A 424 6.75 3.09 4.73
CA PRO A 424 6.46 2.72 6.10
C PRO A 424 6.32 3.93 7.03
N SER A 425 5.30 3.91 7.90
CA SER A 425 5.21 4.80 9.07
C SER A 425 6.32 4.49 10.10
N LYS A 426 6.51 5.32 11.13
CA LYS A 426 7.55 5.07 12.18
C LYS A 426 7.37 3.69 12.83
N CYS A 427 6.14 3.34 13.20
CA CYS A 427 5.82 2.04 13.77
C CYS A 427 6.05 0.91 12.76
N GLU A 428 5.64 1.09 11.50
CA GLU A 428 5.88 0.10 10.43
C GLU A 428 7.38 -0.09 10.14
N ALA A 429 8.18 0.98 10.22
CA ALA A 429 9.62 0.93 10.02
C ALA A 429 10.35 0.17 11.13
N ILE A 430 9.77 0.08 12.33
CA ILE A 430 10.27 -0.75 13.44
C ILE A 430 9.69 -2.16 13.35
N ALA A 431 8.40 -2.29 13.05
CA ALA A 431 7.72 -3.58 12.97
C ALA A 431 8.23 -4.45 11.82
N LEU A 432 8.53 -3.85 10.65
CA LEU A 432 9.04 -4.58 9.49
C LEU A 432 10.32 -5.38 9.80
N PRO A 433 11.42 -4.78 10.29
CA PRO A 433 12.63 -5.55 10.59
C PRO A 433 12.40 -6.59 11.70
N ILE A 434 11.59 -6.30 12.72
CA ILE A 434 11.27 -7.27 13.77
C ILE A 434 10.53 -8.48 13.18
N LEU A 435 9.49 -8.24 12.38
CA LEU A 435 8.72 -9.31 11.73
C LEU A 435 9.59 -10.14 10.79
N LEU A 436 10.49 -9.50 10.02
CA LEU A 436 11.43 -10.19 9.15
C LEU A 436 12.42 -11.06 9.94
N LEU A 437 12.98 -10.54 11.04
CA LEU A 437 13.89 -11.29 11.90
C LEU A 437 13.19 -12.49 12.54
N LEU A 438 11.98 -12.29 13.08
CA LEU A 438 11.19 -13.38 13.66
C LEU A 438 10.79 -14.43 12.62
N SER A 439 10.46 -14.00 11.40
CA SER A 439 10.09 -14.90 10.27
C SER A 439 11.27 -15.67 9.68
N CYS A 440 12.49 -15.44 10.15
CA CYS A 440 13.68 -16.19 9.75
C CYS A 440 14.27 -16.98 10.93
N TYR A 441 13.72 -16.84 12.14
CA TYR A 441 14.24 -17.47 13.35
C TYR A 441 13.66 -18.88 13.54
N LEU A 442 14.39 -19.89 13.06
CA LEU A 442 14.00 -21.31 13.07
C LEU A 442 13.48 -21.85 14.43
N PRO A 443 14.11 -21.58 15.59
CA PRO A 443 13.60 -22.10 16.86
C PRO A 443 12.18 -21.63 17.19
N LEU A 444 11.85 -20.38 16.84
CA LEU A 444 10.49 -19.87 16.99
C LEU A 444 9.54 -20.57 16.02
N HIS A 445 9.96 -20.83 14.78
CA HIS A 445 9.13 -21.57 13.83
C HIS A 445 8.81 -22.98 14.32
N ASP A 446 9.79 -23.70 14.87
CA ASP A 446 9.59 -25.07 15.36
C ASP A 446 8.60 -25.09 16.56
N GLU A 447 8.70 -24.12 17.49
CA GLU A 447 7.72 -23.98 18.59
C GLU A 447 6.33 -23.58 18.08
N LEU A 448 6.24 -22.59 17.18
CA LEU A 448 4.97 -22.18 16.58
C LEU A 448 4.32 -23.33 15.79
N LEU A 449 5.12 -24.14 15.09
CA LEU A 449 4.67 -25.34 14.39
C LEU A 449 4.13 -26.38 15.37
N ALA A 450 4.83 -26.65 16.47
CA ALA A 450 4.38 -27.59 17.50
C ALA A 450 3.01 -27.19 18.09
N ARG A 451 2.84 -25.90 18.43
CA ARG A 451 1.54 -25.34 18.87
C ARG A 451 0.49 -25.39 17.78
N ARG A 452 0.87 -25.09 16.53
CA ARG A 452 -0.02 -25.12 15.37
C ARG A 452 -0.54 -26.53 15.09
N LEU A 453 0.29 -27.56 15.26
CA LEU A 453 -0.11 -28.96 15.13
C LEU A 453 -1.03 -29.40 16.28
N LEU A 454 -0.77 -28.97 17.52
CA LEU A 454 -1.69 -29.22 18.64
C LEU A 454 -3.09 -28.65 18.34
N ILE A 455 -3.18 -27.39 17.92
CA ILE A 455 -4.46 -26.77 17.57
C ILE A 455 -5.12 -27.52 16.41
N GLN A 456 -4.33 -28.02 15.45
CA GLN A 456 -4.84 -28.85 14.36
C GLN A 456 -5.42 -30.17 14.88
N SER A 457 -4.76 -30.86 15.81
CA SER A 457 -5.27 -32.09 16.43
C SER A 457 -6.62 -31.83 17.09
N VAL A 458 -6.72 -30.77 17.90
CA VAL A 458 -7.98 -30.38 18.56
C VAL A 458 -9.07 -30.04 17.52
N TYR A 459 -8.72 -29.31 16.47
CA TYR A 459 -9.66 -28.95 15.41
C TYR A 459 -10.22 -30.18 14.70
N ARG A 460 -9.36 -31.14 14.32
CA ARG A 460 -9.79 -32.38 13.64
C ARG A 460 -10.70 -33.21 14.53
N ASP A 461 -10.31 -33.39 15.78
CA ASP A 461 -11.10 -34.11 16.78
C ASP A 461 -12.47 -33.48 17.01
N ARG A 462 -12.52 -32.17 17.27
CA ARG A 462 -13.77 -31.45 17.53
C ARG A 462 -14.70 -31.37 16.32
N THR A 463 -14.15 -31.39 15.10
CA THR A 463 -14.94 -31.33 13.86
C THR A 463 -15.24 -32.70 13.24
N GLY A 464 -14.76 -33.80 13.85
CA GLY A 464 -14.88 -35.14 13.29
C GLY A 464 -14.11 -35.33 11.96
N GLN A 465 -13.13 -34.47 11.67
CA GLN A 465 -12.27 -34.52 10.48
C GLN A 465 -11.00 -35.37 10.71
N ILE A 466 -11.16 -36.40 11.52
CA ILE A 466 -10.29 -37.56 11.55
C ILE A 466 -10.86 -38.46 10.46
N GLU A 467 -10.04 -38.89 9.49
CA GLU A 467 -10.54 -39.84 8.50
C GLU A 467 -11.19 -41.02 9.25
N PRO A 468 -12.45 -41.38 8.95
CA PRO A 468 -13.06 -42.50 9.63
C PRO A 468 -12.15 -43.69 9.39
N ILE A 469 -11.71 -44.34 10.47
CA ILE A 469 -11.33 -45.74 10.44
C ILE A 469 -12.59 -46.41 9.92
N SER A 470 -12.72 -46.53 8.60
CA SER A 470 -13.74 -47.41 8.06
C SER A 470 -13.46 -48.72 8.77
N THR A 471 -14.45 -49.26 9.46
CA THR A 471 -14.38 -50.50 10.25
C THR A 471 -13.84 -51.71 9.46
N ASN A 472 -13.51 -51.52 8.17
CA ASN A 472 -12.99 -52.49 7.23
C ASN A 472 -11.54 -52.23 6.76
N ALA A 473 -10.83 -51.18 7.22
CA ALA A 473 -9.46 -50.90 6.78
C ALA A 473 -8.49 -50.68 7.98
N PRO A 474 -7.57 -51.62 8.25
CA PRO A 474 -6.55 -51.50 9.31
C PRO A 474 -5.55 -50.37 9.02
N PRO A 475 -4.87 -49.82 10.03
CA PRO A 475 -3.76 -48.89 9.80
C PRO A 475 -2.68 -49.56 8.94
N PRO A 476 -1.99 -48.83 8.06
CA PRO A 476 -1.10 -49.43 7.07
C PRO A 476 0.18 -50.04 7.65
N VAL A 477 0.48 -49.78 8.92
CA VAL A 477 1.70 -50.22 9.60
C VAL A 477 1.35 -51.04 10.83
N LEU A 478 1.97 -52.21 10.98
CA LEU A 478 2.07 -52.93 12.24
C LEU A 478 3.45 -52.63 12.85
N LEU A 479 3.48 -51.85 13.93
CA LEU A 479 4.69 -51.56 14.69
C LEU A 479 4.88 -52.64 15.76
N VAL A 480 5.81 -53.55 15.52
CA VAL A 480 6.29 -54.55 16.47
C VAL A 480 7.38 -53.90 17.31
N GLN A 481 7.00 -53.45 18.50
CA GLN A 481 7.90 -52.70 19.38
C GLN A 481 8.53 -53.62 20.42
N ILE A 482 9.86 -53.63 20.47
CA ILE A 482 10.62 -54.31 21.52
C ILE A 482 10.66 -53.36 22.72
N ASP A 483 9.67 -53.46 23.60
CA ASP A 483 9.56 -52.66 24.82
C ASP A 483 10.32 -53.28 26.01
N GLU A 484 10.34 -52.59 27.15
CA GLU A 484 10.97 -53.08 28.38
C GLU A 484 10.46 -54.46 28.81
N GLU A 485 9.16 -54.69 28.68
CA GLU A 485 8.56 -55.97 29.01
C GLU A 485 9.07 -57.09 28.09
N SER A 486 9.28 -56.78 26.81
CA SER A 486 9.87 -57.69 25.83
C SER A 486 11.29 -58.10 26.22
N ILE A 487 12.13 -57.13 26.62
CA ILE A 487 13.50 -57.38 27.09
C ILE A 487 13.49 -58.27 28.34
N ARG A 488 12.66 -57.91 29.33
CA ARG A 488 12.55 -58.64 30.60
C ARG A 488 12.08 -60.08 30.41
N ARG A 489 11.02 -60.30 29.63
CA ARG A 489 10.47 -61.65 29.37
C ARG A 489 11.42 -62.51 28.56
N ALA A 490 12.12 -61.91 27.59
CA ALA A 490 13.14 -62.59 26.81
C ALA A 490 14.42 -62.90 27.60
N LYS A 491 14.55 -62.34 28.81
CA LYS A 491 15.74 -62.47 29.69
C LYS A 491 17.02 -61.98 29.00
N ILE A 492 16.91 -60.91 28.22
CA ILE A 492 18.04 -60.28 27.54
C ILE A 492 18.79 -59.43 28.57
N ALA A 493 20.04 -59.80 28.85
CA ALA A 493 20.88 -59.10 29.83
C ALA A 493 21.49 -57.80 29.30
N ASP A 494 21.88 -57.79 28.02
CA ASP A 494 22.39 -56.61 27.32
C ASP A 494 21.68 -56.49 25.96
N PRO A 495 20.80 -55.47 25.79
CA PRO A 495 20.06 -55.28 24.56
C PRO A 495 20.86 -54.53 23.47
N ARG A 496 22.15 -54.22 23.67
CA ARG A 496 22.99 -53.44 22.74
C ARG A 496 24.34 -54.11 22.45
N PRO A 497 24.49 -54.83 21.32
CA PRO A 497 23.55 -54.95 20.20
C PRO A 497 22.38 -55.89 20.51
N MET A 498 21.23 -55.65 19.87
CA MET A 498 20.02 -56.43 20.10
C MET A 498 20.21 -57.94 19.85
N ASP A 499 19.65 -58.76 20.74
CA ASP A 499 19.76 -60.22 20.71
C ASP A 499 19.24 -60.80 19.38
N ARG A 500 20.14 -61.49 18.66
CA ARG A 500 19.86 -62.01 17.31
C ARG A 500 18.82 -63.13 17.32
N LYS A 501 18.76 -63.93 18.38
CA LYS A 501 17.79 -65.04 18.53
C LYS A 501 16.39 -64.49 18.74
N TYR A 502 16.28 -63.41 19.50
CA TYR A 502 15.02 -62.72 19.72
C TYR A 502 14.49 -62.12 18.42
N ILE A 503 15.34 -61.44 17.64
CA ILE A 503 14.96 -60.94 16.31
C ILE A 503 14.60 -62.08 15.35
N ALA A 504 15.35 -63.17 15.35
CA ALA A 504 15.05 -64.37 14.56
C ALA A 504 13.65 -64.93 14.89
N ALA A 505 13.31 -65.06 16.18
CA ALA A 505 12.00 -65.53 16.62
C ALA A 505 10.86 -64.60 16.16
N ILE A 506 11.07 -63.28 16.20
CA ILE A 506 10.10 -62.30 15.69
C ILE A 506 9.91 -62.46 14.17
N ILE A 507 11.00 -62.62 13.42
CA ILE A 507 10.95 -62.81 11.96
C ILE A 507 10.22 -64.11 11.60
N ASP A 508 10.57 -65.22 12.24
CA ASP A 508 9.91 -66.51 12.01
C ASP A 508 8.41 -66.41 12.29
N ARG A 509 8.05 -65.67 13.34
CA ARG A 509 6.66 -65.43 13.69
C ARG A 509 5.93 -64.58 12.64
N LEU A 510 6.52 -63.48 12.19
CA LEU A 510 5.95 -62.62 11.15
C LEU A 510 5.80 -63.36 9.82
N ALA A 511 6.79 -64.18 9.45
CA ALA A 511 6.75 -65.04 8.26
C ALA A 511 5.62 -66.08 8.37
N ALA A 512 5.48 -66.74 9.53
CA ALA A 512 4.41 -67.70 9.80
C ALA A 512 3.01 -67.06 9.76
N LEU A 513 2.91 -65.76 10.03
CA LEU A 513 1.69 -64.95 9.91
C LEU A 513 1.50 -64.36 8.49
N ASN A 514 2.34 -64.73 7.53
CA ASN A 514 2.31 -64.28 6.13
C ASN A 514 2.54 -62.78 5.94
N ALA A 515 3.39 -62.15 6.75
CA ALA A 515 3.87 -60.80 6.46
C ALA A 515 4.52 -60.74 5.07
N LYS A 516 4.20 -59.69 4.29
CA LYS A 516 4.77 -59.50 2.95
C LYS A 516 5.96 -58.55 2.94
N VAL A 517 5.90 -57.49 3.73
CA VAL A 517 6.94 -56.47 3.83
C VAL A 517 7.30 -56.29 5.30
N VAL A 518 8.58 -56.48 5.63
CA VAL A 518 9.11 -56.37 6.99
C VAL A 518 10.30 -55.40 6.99
N GLY A 519 10.18 -54.34 7.78
CA GLY A 519 11.24 -53.39 8.08
C GLY A 519 11.94 -53.77 9.38
N LEU A 520 13.27 -53.74 9.37
CA LEU A 520 14.09 -53.93 10.56
C LEU A 520 14.76 -52.60 10.91
N ASP A 521 14.16 -51.88 11.86
CA ASP A 521 14.67 -50.62 12.38
C ASP A 521 15.72 -50.86 13.49
N ILE A 522 16.68 -51.73 13.17
CA ILE A 522 17.75 -52.18 14.05
C ILE A 522 18.99 -52.34 13.16
N LEU A 523 20.09 -51.69 13.54
CA LEU A 523 21.32 -51.73 12.78
C LEU A 523 22.12 -52.99 13.10
N PHE A 524 22.35 -53.84 12.09
CA PHE A 524 23.11 -55.08 12.19
C PHE A 524 24.54 -54.93 11.66
N ASP A 525 25.22 -53.81 11.95
CA ASP A 525 26.58 -53.51 11.45
C ASP A 525 27.70 -54.14 12.30
N ARG A 526 27.37 -54.65 13.49
CA ARG A 526 28.29 -55.28 14.44
C ARG A 526 28.00 -56.77 14.60
N TYR A 527 29.08 -57.54 14.78
CA TYR A 527 29.00 -58.98 15.07
C TYR A 527 28.36 -59.21 16.45
N ALA A 528 27.56 -60.27 16.55
CA ALA A 528 27.08 -60.75 17.84
C ALA A 528 28.23 -61.32 18.68
N ALA A 529 28.04 -61.38 19.99
CA ALA A 529 29.02 -61.96 20.92
C ALA A 529 29.35 -63.43 20.58
N ASN A 530 28.35 -64.18 20.10
CA ASN A 530 28.52 -65.52 19.56
C ASN A 530 28.19 -65.52 18.05
N PRO A 531 29.15 -65.87 17.16
CA PRO A 531 28.92 -65.90 15.72
C PRO A 531 27.76 -66.79 15.25
N GLU A 532 27.41 -67.86 15.99
CA GLU A 532 26.26 -68.71 15.64
C GLU A 532 24.93 -67.95 15.74
N ASP A 533 24.86 -66.90 16.57
CA ASP A 533 23.65 -66.09 16.74
C ASP A 533 23.38 -65.24 15.48
N ASP A 534 24.42 -64.69 14.85
CA ASP A 534 24.29 -64.00 13.55
C ASP A 534 23.89 -64.99 12.43
N LEU A 535 24.40 -66.23 12.47
CA LEU A 535 24.01 -67.29 11.53
C LEU A 535 22.55 -67.71 11.72
N GLN A 536 22.06 -67.77 12.96
CA GLN A 536 20.66 -68.09 13.26
C GLN A 536 19.72 -67.01 12.70
N LEU A 537 20.04 -65.73 12.89
CA LEU A 537 19.27 -64.64 12.30
C LEU A 537 19.29 -64.70 10.77
N ALA A 538 20.46 -64.92 10.17
CA ALA A 538 20.60 -65.08 8.73
C ALA A 538 19.73 -66.22 8.17
N ARG A 539 19.73 -67.39 8.84
CA ARG A 539 18.88 -68.54 8.45
C ARG A 539 17.40 -68.17 8.49
N SER A 540 16.95 -67.45 9.51
CA SER A 540 15.55 -67.05 9.68
C SER A 540 15.11 -66.07 8.59
N LEU A 541 15.93 -65.06 8.27
CA LEU A 541 15.72 -64.15 7.15
C LEU A 541 15.65 -64.89 5.81
N GLN A 542 16.63 -65.78 5.55
CA GLN A 542 16.70 -66.54 4.31
C GLN A 542 15.51 -67.49 4.15
N GLN A 543 15.08 -68.17 5.22
CA GLN A 543 13.90 -69.03 5.20
C GLN A 543 12.61 -68.23 4.96
N ALA A 544 12.48 -67.06 5.57
CA ALA A 544 11.35 -66.17 5.31
C ALA A 544 11.30 -65.73 3.83
N VAL A 545 12.46 -65.39 3.23
CA VAL A 545 12.55 -65.08 1.80
C VAL A 545 12.19 -66.29 0.95
N SER A 546 12.80 -67.46 1.19
CA SER A 546 12.61 -68.63 0.33
C SER A 546 11.20 -69.21 0.41
N ASN A 547 10.63 -69.30 1.62
CA ASN A 547 9.39 -70.02 1.87
C ASN A 547 8.16 -69.12 1.76
N HIS A 548 8.30 -67.82 2.07
CA HIS A 548 7.18 -66.89 2.17
C HIS A 548 7.30 -65.67 1.26
N GLN A 549 8.42 -65.50 0.55
CA GLN A 549 8.72 -64.36 -0.32
C GLN A 549 8.59 -63.02 0.43
N VAL A 550 9.11 -62.96 1.67
CA VAL A 550 9.10 -61.75 2.48
C VAL A 550 10.11 -60.73 1.96
N TRP A 551 9.69 -59.48 1.81
CA TRP A 551 10.55 -58.37 1.42
C TRP A 551 11.11 -57.70 2.66
N PHE A 552 12.43 -57.78 2.84
CA PHE A 552 13.11 -57.12 3.95
C PHE A 552 13.66 -55.76 3.55
N VAL A 553 13.38 -54.75 4.38
CA VAL A 553 14.11 -53.47 4.39
C VAL A 553 14.92 -53.40 5.67
N SER A 554 16.24 -53.45 5.55
CA SER A 554 17.17 -53.41 6.68
C SER A 554 17.70 -52.00 6.91
N ALA A 555 17.87 -51.64 8.18
CA ALA A 555 18.44 -50.36 8.57
C ALA A 555 19.87 -50.16 8.01
N ALA A 556 20.11 -48.97 7.48
CA ALA A 556 21.42 -48.44 7.15
C ALA A 556 21.54 -47.03 7.75
N TYR A 557 22.75 -46.64 8.13
CA TYR A 557 22.98 -45.35 8.76
C TYR A 557 24.27 -44.71 8.27
N ARG A 558 24.25 -43.40 7.98
CA ARG A 558 25.44 -42.69 7.52
C ARG A 558 26.20 -42.07 8.69
N HIS A 559 27.40 -42.58 8.96
CA HIS A 559 28.29 -42.08 10.02
C HIS A 559 29.68 -41.76 9.43
N ASN A 560 30.23 -40.57 9.74
CA ASN A 560 31.53 -40.11 9.25
C ASN A 560 31.74 -40.29 7.72
N GLY A 561 30.71 -39.96 6.94
CA GLY A 561 30.73 -40.05 5.49
C GLY A 561 30.53 -41.45 4.90
N LYS A 562 30.61 -42.52 5.71
CA LYS A 562 30.44 -43.92 5.32
C LYS A 562 29.04 -44.44 5.68
N TRP A 563 28.55 -45.41 4.91
CA TRP A 563 27.31 -46.12 5.20
C TRP A 563 27.61 -47.34 6.07
N LEU A 564 27.06 -47.33 7.29
CA LEU A 564 26.93 -48.52 8.12
C LEU A 564 25.75 -49.32 7.58
N GLN A 565 25.99 -50.60 7.28
CA GLN A 565 25.04 -51.52 6.65
C GLN A 565 25.03 -52.82 7.45
N PRO A 566 23.99 -53.66 7.29
CA PRO A 566 23.97 -54.99 7.86
C PRO A 566 25.21 -55.80 7.45
N LEU A 567 25.68 -56.66 8.35
CA LEU A 567 26.76 -57.58 8.02
C LEU A 567 26.37 -58.47 6.82
N PRO A 568 27.29 -58.73 5.86
CA PRO A 568 26.99 -59.46 4.63
C PRO A 568 26.45 -60.88 4.83
N ASN A 569 26.77 -61.53 5.96
CA ASN A 569 26.25 -62.85 6.33
C ASN A 569 24.79 -62.79 6.80
N ILE A 570 24.34 -61.66 7.35
CA ILE A 570 22.96 -61.46 7.83
C ILE A 570 22.05 -61.02 6.68
N ALA A 571 22.44 -59.95 5.97
CA ALA A 571 21.66 -59.43 4.85
C ALA A 571 22.56 -58.91 3.72
N SER A 572 22.13 -59.15 2.48
CA SER A 572 22.82 -58.69 1.28
C SER A 572 21.91 -57.80 0.43
N PRO A 573 22.46 -56.74 -0.22
CA PRO A 573 21.68 -55.88 -1.11
C PRO A 573 21.14 -56.62 -2.36
N ASN A 574 21.58 -57.86 -2.61
CA ASN A 574 21.12 -58.66 -3.74
C ASN A 574 19.75 -59.30 -3.55
N TRP A 575 19.30 -59.42 -2.30
CA TRP A 575 17.99 -60.00 -1.96
C TRP A 575 17.25 -59.22 -0.87
N SER A 576 17.86 -58.18 -0.28
CA SER A 576 17.21 -57.28 0.67
C SER A 576 17.44 -55.83 0.25
N ILE A 577 16.58 -54.93 0.74
CA ILE A 577 16.68 -53.50 0.47
C ILE A 577 17.31 -52.83 1.71
N PHE A 578 18.25 -51.91 1.52
CA PHE A 578 18.80 -51.12 2.61
C PHE A 578 18.15 -49.74 2.64
N GLY A 579 17.74 -49.28 3.83
CA GLY A 579 17.04 -48.01 4.03
C GLY A 579 17.70 -47.13 5.08
N ASP A 580 17.84 -45.83 4.79
CA ASP A 580 18.44 -44.87 5.70
C ASP A 580 17.48 -44.50 6.85
N ILE A 581 17.78 -45.00 8.05
CA ILE A 581 16.98 -44.81 9.28
C ILE A 581 17.21 -43.45 9.95
N LYS A 582 18.15 -42.62 9.48
CA LYS A 582 18.38 -41.32 10.12
C LYS A 582 17.13 -40.43 10.04
N LEU A 583 16.57 -40.08 11.19
CA LEU A 583 15.46 -39.14 11.29
C LEU A 583 15.94 -37.70 11.18
N LEU A 584 15.16 -36.89 10.46
CA LEU A 584 15.13 -35.46 10.64
C LEU A 584 13.90 -35.23 11.50
N LEU A 585 14.06 -35.16 12.82
CA LEU A 585 12.92 -35.10 13.73
C LEU A 585 11.92 -34.01 13.26
N TRP A 586 10.62 -34.27 13.46
CA TRP A 586 9.48 -33.43 13.04
C TRP A 586 9.25 -33.25 11.53
N ALA A 587 10.17 -33.68 10.66
CA ALA A 587 10.15 -33.38 9.23
C ALA A 587 10.36 -34.61 8.33
N MET A 588 9.81 -34.56 7.11
CA MET A 588 9.96 -35.63 6.13
C MET A 588 11.34 -35.59 5.49
N LYS A 589 12.07 -36.70 5.57
CA LYS A 589 13.37 -36.81 4.91
C LYS A 589 13.25 -36.84 3.39
N LEU A 590 13.89 -35.90 2.70
CA LEU A 590 13.76 -35.78 1.25
C LEU A 590 14.58 -36.82 0.49
N ALA A 591 13.91 -37.58 -0.37
CA ALA A 591 14.53 -38.52 -1.29
C ALA A 591 15.38 -37.80 -2.37
N PRO A 592 16.50 -38.40 -2.82
CA PRO A 592 17.27 -37.89 -3.96
C PRO A 592 16.41 -37.79 -5.23
N ARG A 593 16.77 -36.87 -6.13
CA ARG A 593 16.06 -36.67 -7.40
C ARG A 593 16.55 -37.61 -8.51
N ASP A 594 17.78 -38.13 -8.38
CA ASP A 594 18.45 -38.93 -9.40
C ASP A 594 18.73 -40.37 -8.91
N LEU A 595 18.63 -41.33 -9.84
CA LEU A 595 18.89 -42.78 -9.68
C LEU A 595 20.37 -43.10 -9.49
N SER A 596 21.27 -42.23 -9.96
CA SER A 596 22.73 -42.42 -9.91
C SER A 596 23.30 -42.39 -8.48
N SER A 597 22.49 -41.97 -7.50
CA SER A 597 22.86 -41.89 -6.10
C SER A 597 23.06 -43.29 -5.50
N THR A 598 24.30 -43.62 -5.14
CA THR A 598 24.66 -44.80 -4.33
C THR A 598 24.12 -44.76 -2.88
N SER A 599 23.39 -43.71 -2.50
CA SER A 599 22.82 -43.56 -1.16
C SER A 599 21.46 -44.27 -1.03
N PRO A 600 21.24 -45.07 0.02
CA PRO A 600 19.94 -45.62 0.36
C PRO A 600 18.85 -44.54 0.45
N LEU A 601 17.64 -44.87 -0.03
CA LEU A 601 16.45 -44.07 0.23
C LEU A 601 16.10 -44.07 1.72
N PRO A 602 15.31 -43.09 2.22
CA PRO A 602 14.79 -43.13 3.57
C PRO A 602 14.09 -44.47 3.87
N PHE A 603 14.34 -45.04 5.04
CA PHE A 603 13.81 -46.35 5.45
C PHE A 603 12.29 -46.49 5.25
N ALA A 604 11.52 -45.51 5.75
CA ALA A 604 10.07 -45.42 5.58
C ALA A 604 9.63 -45.41 4.10
N TYR A 605 10.42 -44.82 3.21
CA TYR A 605 10.06 -44.68 1.80
C TYR A 605 10.25 -46.01 1.06
N ASN A 606 11.32 -46.75 1.38
CA ASN A 606 11.53 -48.09 0.85
C ASN A 606 10.41 -49.05 1.28
N LEU A 607 9.96 -48.96 2.52
CA LEU A 607 8.85 -49.76 3.03
C LEU A 607 7.52 -49.42 2.35
N ALA A 608 7.21 -48.13 2.20
CA ALA A 608 6.03 -47.69 1.47
C ALA A 608 6.08 -48.11 -0.02
N LEU A 609 7.26 -48.03 -0.65
CA LEU A 609 7.46 -48.46 -2.03
C LEU A 609 7.28 -49.97 -2.18
N ALA A 610 7.87 -50.77 -1.29
CA ALA A 610 7.73 -52.23 -1.27
C ALA A 610 6.25 -52.64 -1.13
N ARG A 611 5.49 -51.94 -0.26
CA ARG A 611 4.04 -52.16 -0.12
C ARG A 611 3.28 -51.82 -1.41
N ARG A 612 3.51 -50.64 -1.98
CA ARG A 612 2.88 -50.21 -3.25
C ARG A 612 3.15 -51.17 -4.40
N LEU A 613 4.37 -51.67 -4.51
CA LEU A 613 4.75 -52.64 -5.55
C LEU A 613 4.04 -53.97 -5.35
N ASN A 614 4.01 -54.49 -4.11
CA ASN A 614 3.27 -55.71 -3.78
C ASN A 614 1.76 -55.59 -4.05
N ASP A 615 1.16 -54.41 -3.86
CA ASP A 615 -0.26 -54.17 -4.14
C ASP A 615 -0.55 -54.00 -5.63
N LYS A 616 0.25 -53.21 -6.34
CA LYS A 616 -0.04 -52.78 -7.71
C LYS A 616 0.29 -53.84 -8.76
N PHE A 617 1.27 -54.71 -8.48
CA PHE A 617 1.80 -55.65 -9.45
C PHE A 617 2.07 -56.99 -8.76
N THR A 618 1.14 -57.94 -8.84
CA THR A 618 1.18 -59.16 -8.01
C THR A 618 1.95 -60.31 -8.67
N GLU A 619 1.96 -60.43 -10.00
CA GLU A 619 2.55 -61.59 -10.70
C GLU A 619 3.85 -61.28 -11.47
N GLU A 620 4.13 -60.01 -11.81
CA GLU A 620 5.28 -59.64 -12.66
C GLU A 620 6.43 -58.95 -11.92
N VAL A 621 6.27 -58.59 -10.63
CA VAL A 621 7.31 -57.86 -9.88
C VAL A 621 8.46 -58.80 -9.53
N PRO A 622 9.72 -58.38 -9.73
CA PRO A 622 10.89 -59.12 -9.27
C PRO A 622 10.77 -59.45 -7.78
N GLN A 623 10.86 -60.74 -7.45
CA GLN A 623 10.84 -61.21 -6.07
C GLN A 623 12.27 -61.34 -5.50
N PRO A 624 12.46 -61.20 -4.18
CA PRO A 624 13.76 -61.35 -3.56
C PRO A 624 14.33 -62.76 -3.79
N ASN A 625 15.56 -62.83 -4.30
CA ASN A 625 16.21 -64.11 -4.63
C ASN A 625 17.59 -64.22 -4.00
N LEU A 626 17.74 -65.18 -3.07
CA LEU A 626 18.99 -65.43 -2.33
C LEU A 626 20.19 -65.78 -3.22
N ARG A 627 19.95 -66.28 -4.44
CA ARG A 627 21.00 -66.63 -5.42
C ARG A 627 21.34 -65.49 -6.38
N SER A 628 20.68 -64.35 -6.26
CA SER A 628 20.93 -63.19 -7.14
C SER A 628 22.33 -62.63 -6.92
N SER A 629 23.00 -62.27 -8.03
CA SER A 629 24.24 -61.50 -8.03
C SER A 629 24.01 -60.00 -8.27
N THR A 630 22.79 -59.60 -8.60
CA THR A 630 22.41 -58.21 -8.86
C THR A 630 21.62 -57.62 -7.70
N ASN A 631 21.82 -56.33 -7.45
CA ASN A 631 21.15 -55.58 -6.39
C ASN A 631 19.62 -55.62 -6.57
N PHE A 632 18.88 -56.01 -5.53
CA PHE A 632 17.43 -56.18 -5.60
C PHE A 632 16.70 -54.86 -5.82
N PHE A 633 17.11 -53.77 -5.15
CA PHE A 633 16.53 -52.45 -5.37
C PHE A 633 16.74 -51.97 -6.81
N SER A 634 17.91 -52.24 -7.41
CA SER A 634 18.15 -51.95 -8.83
C SER A 634 17.23 -52.74 -9.77
N GLN A 635 16.95 -54.02 -9.47
CA GLN A 635 15.99 -54.81 -10.25
C GLN A 635 14.59 -54.19 -10.21
N LEU A 636 14.17 -53.69 -9.03
CA LEU A 636 12.88 -53.03 -8.86
C LEU A 636 12.80 -51.69 -9.61
N THR A 637 13.85 -50.87 -9.56
CA THR A 637 13.86 -49.59 -10.27
C THR A 637 13.84 -49.80 -11.79
N GLU A 638 14.60 -50.78 -12.30
CA GLU A 638 14.54 -51.17 -13.72
C GLU A 638 13.16 -51.69 -14.12
N PHE A 639 12.52 -52.50 -13.27
CA PHE A 639 11.17 -52.99 -13.52
C PHE A 639 10.16 -51.84 -13.65
N VAL A 640 10.17 -50.89 -12.71
CA VAL A 640 9.27 -49.72 -12.74
C VAL A 640 9.53 -48.88 -14.01
N GLN A 641 10.81 -48.68 -14.36
CA GLN A 641 11.20 -47.96 -15.57
C GLN A 641 10.68 -48.63 -16.85
N ARG A 642 10.73 -49.98 -16.93
CA ARG A 642 10.22 -50.72 -18.09
C ARG A 642 8.69 -50.68 -18.18
N GLN A 643 7.99 -50.82 -17.06
CA GLN A 643 6.53 -50.91 -17.03
C GLN A 643 5.82 -49.57 -17.21
N GLN A 644 6.37 -48.48 -16.65
CA GLN A 644 5.70 -47.17 -16.65
C GLN A 644 6.39 -46.12 -17.53
N GLY A 645 7.55 -46.43 -18.12
CA GLY A 645 8.38 -45.44 -18.83
C GLY A 645 8.98 -44.36 -17.92
N GLU A 646 8.71 -44.43 -16.61
CA GLU A 646 9.14 -43.48 -15.59
C GLU A 646 9.90 -44.18 -14.46
N ASN A 647 10.76 -43.42 -13.79
CA ASN A 647 11.59 -43.88 -12.67
C ASN A 647 10.75 -44.12 -11.38
N TYR A 648 11.27 -44.88 -10.38
CA TYR A 648 10.65 -45.11 -9.06
C TYR A 648 10.12 -43.85 -8.37
N THR A 649 10.67 -42.69 -8.72
CA THR A 649 10.20 -41.39 -8.22
C THR A 649 8.76 -41.06 -8.59
N SER A 650 8.15 -41.73 -9.59
CA SER A 650 6.72 -41.62 -9.93
C SER A 650 5.81 -42.29 -8.89
N LEU A 651 6.35 -43.27 -8.16
CA LEU A 651 5.66 -44.00 -7.09
C LEU A 651 5.76 -43.29 -5.74
N LEU A 652 6.46 -42.16 -5.66
CA LEU A 652 6.62 -41.36 -4.45
C LEU A 652 5.92 -39.99 -4.62
N PRO A 653 5.36 -39.41 -3.54
CA PRO A 653 4.73 -38.10 -3.60
C PRO A 653 5.70 -37.03 -4.14
N PHE A 654 5.19 -36.07 -4.92
CA PHE A 654 6.03 -35.05 -5.57
C PHE A 654 6.97 -34.34 -4.59
N TRP A 655 6.43 -33.88 -3.46
CA TRP A 655 7.12 -33.13 -2.42
C TRP A 655 8.01 -33.98 -1.51
N SER A 656 7.97 -35.32 -1.64
CA SER A 656 8.83 -36.22 -0.88
C SER A 656 10.30 -36.19 -1.36
N ARG A 657 10.54 -35.53 -2.50
CA ARG A 657 11.83 -35.45 -3.20
C ARG A 657 12.49 -34.10 -2.99
N ARG A 658 13.81 -34.03 -3.16
CA ARG A 658 14.57 -32.78 -3.08
C ARG A 658 14.14 -31.79 -4.18
N GLN A 659 13.33 -30.79 -3.80
CA GLN A 659 12.89 -29.71 -4.67
C GLN A 659 13.92 -28.58 -4.70
N GLY A 660 14.07 -27.92 -5.86
CA GLY A 660 15.06 -26.86 -6.06
C GLY A 660 14.89 -25.72 -5.04
N ILE A 661 13.66 -25.26 -4.83
CA ILE A 661 13.38 -24.17 -3.89
C ILE A 661 13.69 -24.52 -2.43
N THR A 662 13.38 -25.74 -2.02
CA THR A 662 13.65 -26.26 -0.67
C THR A 662 15.15 -26.49 -0.46
N LEU A 663 15.87 -26.95 -1.48
CA LEU A 663 17.33 -27.07 -1.41
C LEU A 663 18.01 -25.70 -1.30
N SER A 664 17.58 -24.73 -2.12
CA SER A 664 18.10 -23.36 -2.08
C SER A 664 17.83 -22.69 -0.74
N SER A 665 16.71 -22.98 -0.08
CA SER A 665 16.40 -22.37 1.22
C SER A 665 17.40 -22.76 2.31
N TYR A 666 18.02 -23.95 2.24
CA TYR A 666 19.03 -24.37 3.22
C TYR A 666 20.29 -23.49 3.21
N GLN A 667 20.60 -22.84 2.08
CA GLN A 667 21.72 -21.89 2.00
C GLN A 667 21.48 -20.63 2.85
N PHE A 668 20.22 -20.36 3.17
CA PHE A 668 19.79 -19.25 4.02
C PHE A 668 19.40 -19.73 5.43
N GLU A 669 19.75 -20.96 5.79
CA GLU A 669 19.31 -21.61 7.03
C GLU A 669 17.77 -21.61 7.15
N GLN A 670 17.05 -21.88 6.04
CA GLN A 670 15.59 -21.93 6.01
C GLN A 670 15.09 -23.28 5.48
N ARG A 671 13.85 -23.67 5.81
CA ARG A 671 13.20 -24.93 5.40
C ARG A 671 11.95 -24.70 4.53
N TRP A 672 12.06 -23.87 3.49
CA TRP A 672 10.91 -23.48 2.67
C TRP A 672 10.29 -24.68 1.95
N PHE A 673 8.97 -24.86 2.11
CA PHE A 673 8.21 -25.98 1.54
C PHE A 673 8.74 -27.37 1.92
N HIS A 674 9.54 -27.46 2.99
CA HIS A 674 10.02 -28.74 3.49
C HIS A 674 8.85 -29.49 4.15
N PRO A 675 8.43 -30.66 3.66
CA PRO A 675 7.26 -31.33 4.19
C PRO A 675 7.46 -31.78 5.63
N ILE A 676 6.43 -31.64 6.46
CA ILE A 676 6.47 -32.05 7.87
C ILE A 676 5.84 -33.43 8.04
N ILE A 677 6.16 -34.09 9.16
CA ILE A 677 5.37 -35.24 9.60
C ILE A 677 4.10 -34.69 10.27
N ASP A 678 2.92 -35.07 9.78
CA ASP A 678 1.62 -34.62 10.29
C ASP A 678 1.24 -35.44 11.53
N PHE A 679 1.64 -34.93 12.70
CA PHE A 679 1.23 -35.46 14.00
C PHE A 679 -0.17 -35.00 14.43
N SER A 680 -0.91 -34.27 13.58
CA SER A 680 -2.28 -33.89 13.89
C SER A 680 -3.29 -35.04 13.75
N ILE A 681 -2.88 -36.17 13.16
CA ILE A 681 -3.67 -37.40 13.12
C ILE A 681 -3.34 -38.28 14.34
N PRO A 682 -4.32 -39.05 14.85
CA PRO A 682 -4.07 -39.94 15.97
C PRO A 682 -3.17 -41.12 15.56
N PRO A 683 -2.37 -41.67 16.49
CA PRO A 683 -1.42 -42.75 16.20
C PRO A 683 -2.05 -44.01 15.61
N ASP A 684 -3.26 -44.37 16.05
CA ASP A 684 -4.04 -45.53 15.60
C ASP A 684 -4.43 -45.47 14.11
N LEU A 685 -4.41 -44.28 13.49
CA LEU A 685 -4.55 -44.11 12.04
C LEU A 685 -3.24 -44.44 11.31
N ALA A 686 -2.11 -44.09 11.92
CA ALA A 686 -0.79 -44.27 11.32
C ALA A 686 -0.30 -45.72 11.46
N TYR A 687 -0.48 -46.31 12.64
CA TYR A 687 0.01 -47.64 12.96
C TYR A 687 -0.80 -48.33 14.04
N GLN A 688 -0.76 -49.66 14.00
CA GLN A 688 -1.13 -50.52 15.11
C GLN A 688 0.13 -50.95 15.84
N ARG A 689 0.18 -50.71 17.14
CA ARG A 689 1.30 -51.11 17.99
C ARG A 689 1.04 -52.48 18.61
N ILE A 690 2.04 -53.36 18.58
CA ILE A 690 2.05 -54.61 19.33
C ILE A 690 3.42 -54.80 20.00
N PRO A 691 3.47 -55.06 21.32
CA PRO A 691 4.71 -55.47 21.98
C PRO A 691 5.28 -56.76 21.38
N ALA A 692 6.60 -56.85 21.24
CA ALA A 692 7.25 -58.01 20.63
C ALA A 692 6.96 -59.30 21.41
N TRP A 693 6.91 -59.26 22.75
CA TRP A 693 6.50 -60.42 23.55
C TRP A 693 5.08 -60.90 23.24
N GLN A 694 4.14 -59.96 23.05
CA GLN A 694 2.74 -60.28 22.76
C GLN A 694 2.60 -60.90 21.37
N LEU A 695 3.37 -60.42 20.38
CA LEU A 695 3.42 -61.04 19.05
C LEU A 695 3.86 -62.50 19.12
N LEU A 696 4.90 -62.80 19.90
CA LEU A 696 5.45 -64.16 20.05
C LEU A 696 4.49 -65.11 20.79
N GLU A 697 3.76 -64.61 21.79
CA GLU A 697 2.81 -65.38 22.60
C GLU A 697 1.41 -65.49 21.96
N SER A 698 1.07 -64.60 21.02
CA SER A 698 -0.25 -64.55 20.37
C SER A 698 -0.64 -65.86 19.68
N ASN A 699 -1.94 -66.10 19.49
CA ASN A 699 -2.41 -67.17 18.60
C ASN A 699 -2.45 -66.69 17.13
N ARG A 700 -2.33 -67.59 16.14
CA ARG A 700 -2.37 -67.23 14.71
C ARG A 700 -3.67 -66.54 14.29
N ASN A 701 -4.77 -66.80 15.00
CA ASN A 701 -6.10 -66.25 14.71
C ASN A 701 -6.42 -64.97 15.51
N SER A 702 -5.43 -64.37 16.17
CA SER A 702 -5.65 -63.16 16.97
C SER A 702 -6.21 -62.05 16.08
N PRO A 703 -7.33 -61.40 16.44
CA PRO A 703 -8.02 -60.42 15.60
C PRO A 703 -7.10 -59.25 15.19
N GLU A 704 -6.20 -58.86 16.09
CA GLU A 704 -5.17 -57.84 15.88
C GLU A 704 -4.18 -58.16 14.74
N LEU A 705 -3.99 -59.43 14.37
CA LEU A 705 -2.97 -59.87 13.40
C LEU A 705 -3.55 -60.38 12.08
N GLN A 706 -4.88 -60.35 11.92
CA GLN A 706 -5.56 -60.84 10.71
C GLN A 706 -5.21 -60.02 9.46
N ASN A 707 -4.81 -58.77 9.67
CA ASN A 707 -4.59 -57.77 8.64
C ASN A 707 -3.14 -57.65 8.15
N LEU A 708 -2.22 -58.46 8.68
CA LEU A 708 -0.79 -58.34 8.45
C LEU A 708 -0.39 -58.42 6.96
N LYS A 709 -1.15 -59.15 6.14
CA LYS A 709 -0.92 -59.22 4.67
C LYS A 709 -1.07 -57.88 3.97
N GLN A 710 -1.89 -56.98 4.53
CA GLN A 710 -2.18 -55.66 3.98
C GLN A 710 -1.37 -54.54 4.67
N GLN A 711 -0.55 -54.89 5.67
CA GLN A 711 0.25 -53.97 6.45
C GLN A 711 1.75 -54.10 6.14
N VAL A 712 2.49 -53.04 6.43
CA VAL A 712 3.95 -53.09 6.58
C VAL A 712 4.25 -53.41 8.02
N ALA A 713 5.01 -54.48 8.29
CA ALA A 713 5.50 -54.74 9.64
C ALA A 713 6.83 -54.00 9.86
N ILE A 714 6.99 -53.33 11.00
CA ILE A 714 8.26 -52.72 11.42
C ILE A 714 8.64 -53.35 12.75
N VAL A 715 9.86 -53.88 12.84
CA VAL A 715 10.46 -54.32 14.10
C VAL A 715 11.40 -53.23 14.57
N ALA A 716 11.08 -52.59 15.69
CA ALA A 716 11.82 -51.43 16.21
C ALA A 716 12.07 -51.54 17.71
N GLY A 717 13.13 -50.87 18.18
CA GLY A 717 13.40 -50.71 19.61
C GLY A 717 12.40 -49.77 20.27
N GLY A 718 12.06 -50.05 21.53
CA GLY A 718 11.19 -49.23 22.35
C GLY A 718 11.47 -49.36 23.85
N PHE A 719 12.69 -49.75 24.19
CA PHE A 719 13.23 -49.89 25.54
C PHE A 719 14.14 -48.70 25.86
N GLY A 720 14.48 -48.48 27.13
CA GLY A 720 15.17 -47.29 27.63
C GLY A 720 16.52 -47.05 26.98
N GLU A 721 17.31 -48.10 26.75
CA GLU A 721 18.65 -48.02 26.16
C GLU A 721 18.64 -47.93 24.63
N ALA A 722 17.47 -48.01 23.97
CA ALA A 722 17.36 -48.02 22.52
C ALA A 722 18.08 -46.81 21.88
N GLY A 723 19.00 -47.08 20.96
CA GLY A 723 19.83 -46.06 20.32
C GLY A 723 21.11 -46.61 19.68
N LEU A 724 21.62 -45.90 18.66
CA LEU A 724 22.79 -46.33 17.89
C LEU A 724 24.12 -46.03 18.60
N PHE A 725 24.28 -44.82 19.13
CA PHE A 725 25.53 -44.33 19.71
C PHE A 725 25.43 -43.95 21.19
N ALA A 726 24.24 -43.60 21.66
CA ALA A 726 23.97 -43.27 23.06
C ALA A 726 22.73 -44.04 23.55
N GLU A 727 22.66 -44.29 24.86
CA GLU A 727 21.46 -44.85 25.49
C GLU A 727 20.29 -43.88 25.33
N GLY A 728 19.11 -44.40 25.03
CA GLY A 728 17.89 -43.61 24.83
C GLY A 728 17.94 -42.66 23.63
N GLN A 729 18.91 -42.80 22.71
CA GLN A 729 19.01 -41.94 21.54
C GLN A 729 17.76 -42.02 20.64
N ASP A 730 17.07 -43.16 20.63
CA ASP A 730 15.84 -43.37 19.87
C ASP A 730 14.57 -42.92 20.61
N ASN A 731 14.70 -42.54 21.88
CA ASN A 731 13.61 -42.10 22.74
C ASN A 731 13.54 -40.56 22.73
N HIS A 732 12.45 -40.01 22.20
CA HIS A 732 12.25 -38.57 22.03
C HIS A 732 11.10 -38.03 22.89
N GLU A 733 11.20 -36.75 23.25
CA GLU A 733 10.12 -36.05 23.94
C GLU A 733 8.86 -35.95 23.07
N LEU A 734 7.69 -36.04 23.70
CA LEU A 734 6.42 -35.93 23.01
C LEU A 734 6.21 -34.51 22.48
N MET A 735 5.90 -34.44 21.18
CA MET A 735 5.31 -33.24 20.62
C MET A 735 3.95 -32.95 21.25
N PRO A 736 3.56 -31.68 21.42
CA PRO A 736 2.25 -31.31 21.95
C PRO A 736 1.06 -31.98 21.23
N ALA A 737 1.15 -32.14 19.91
CA ALA A 737 0.12 -32.83 19.12
C ALA A 737 0.00 -34.33 19.43
N ILE A 738 1.13 -35.00 19.68
CA ILE A 738 1.16 -36.43 20.04
C ILE A 738 0.69 -36.61 21.48
N ALA A 739 1.18 -35.77 22.40
CA ALA A 739 0.75 -35.76 23.79
C ALA A 739 -0.77 -35.59 23.92
N TYR A 740 -1.39 -34.76 23.07
CA TYR A 740 -2.84 -34.61 23.00
C TYR A 740 -3.54 -35.94 22.70
N TRP A 741 -3.07 -36.70 21.70
CA TRP A 741 -3.65 -38.00 21.37
C TRP A 741 -3.35 -39.06 22.44
N HIS A 742 -2.13 -39.09 22.98
CA HIS A 742 -1.75 -40.00 24.04
C HIS A 742 -2.63 -39.86 25.28
N SER A 743 -2.96 -38.63 25.67
CA SER A 743 -3.85 -38.34 26.82
C SER A 743 -5.26 -38.93 26.70
N ARG A 744 -5.64 -39.45 25.52
CA ARG A 744 -6.94 -40.06 25.26
C ARG A 744 -6.92 -41.59 25.20
N PHE A 745 -5.74 -42.21 25.27
CA PHE A 745 -5.61 -43.65 25.40
C PHE A 745 -5.55 -44.05 26.88
N ASP A 746 -5.97 -45.28 27.20
CA ASP A 746 -6.05 -45.77 28.58
C ASP A 746 -4.68 -45.89 29.29
N ASN A 747 -3.57 -45.89 28.55
CA ASN A 747 -2.19 -45.90 29.07
C ASN A 747 -1.27 -44.98 28.22
N PRO A 748 -1.21 -43.67 28.50
CA PRO A 748 -0.35 -42.75 27.75
C PRO A 748 1.13 -43.07 27.98
N THR A 749 1.91 -43.28 26.91
CA THR A 749 3.37 -43.32 27.00
C THR A 749 3.94 -41.91 26.97
N GLU A 750 4.99 -41.63 27.75
CA GLU A 750 5.66 -40.33 27.82
C GLU A 750 6.78 -40.15 26.77
N ILE A 751 7.07 -41.22 26.02
CA ILE A 751 8.17 -41.29 25.04
C ILE A 751 7.59 -41.51 23.65
N PHE A 752 8.22 -40.88 22.66
CA PHE A 752 8.01 -41.12 21.23
C PHE A 752 9.26 -41.72 20.61
N THR A 753 9.13 -42.85 19.92
CA THR A 753 10.25 -43.64 19.40
C THR A 753 10.52 -43.39 17.92
N GLY A 754 11.72 -43.76 17.44
CA GLY A 754 12.06 -43.68 16.03
C GLY A 754 11.19 -44.57 15.15
N GLY A 755 10.83 -45.75 15.65
CA GLY A 755 9.88 -46.66 15.00
C GLY A 755 8.50 -46.05 14.78
N GLU A 756 7.97 -45.31 15.76
CA GLU A 756 6.71 -44.57 15.61
C GLU A 756 6.83 -43.44 14.59
N ALA A 757 7.96 -42.71 14.57
CA ALA A 757 8.22 -41.69 13.56
C ALA A 757 8.22 -42.29 12.13
N HIS A 758 8.91 -43.43 11.94
CA HIS A 758 8.91 -44.15 10.67
C HIS A 758 7.52 -44.63 10.27
N ALA A 759 6.71 -45.09 11.22
CA ALA A 759 5.35 -45.51 10.96
C ALA A 759 4.46 -44.35 10.45
N TYR A 760 4.55 -43.17 11.08
CA TYR A 760 3.91 -41.95 10.57
C TYR A 760 4.38 -41.61 9.15
N MET A 761 5.69 -41.64 8.89
CA MET A 761 6.23 -41.36 7.56
C MET A 761 5.71 -42.34 6.50
N ILE A 762 5.64 -43.64 6.80
CA ILE A 762 5.09 -44.66 5.89
C ILE A 762 3.62 -44.37 5.60
N HIS A 763 2.81 -44.10 6.63
CA HIS A 763 1.41 -43.72 6.46
C HIS A 763 1.27 -42.55 5.47
N HIS A 764 2.07 -41.50 5.66
CA HIS A 764 1.95 -40.27 4.86
C HIS A 764 2.36 -40.48 3.40
N VAL A 765 3.41 -41.27 3.17
CA VAL A 765 3.85 -41.63 1.83
C VAL A 765 2.80 -42.53 1.15
N LEU A 766 2.25 -43.52 1.85
CA LEU A 766 1.23 -44.43 1.30
C LEU A 766 -0.06 -43.72 0.95
N ARG A 767 -0.45 -42.69 1.71
CA ARG A 767 -1.65 -41.87 1.45
C ARG A 767 -1.45 -40.73 0.45
N ASP A 768 -0.26 -40.58 -0.14
CA ASP A 768 0.14 -39.45 -1.01
C ASP A 768 -0.15 -38.08 -0.41
N ARG A 769 -0.06 -37.98 0.92
CA ARG A 769 -0.49 -36.81 1.67
C ARG A 769 0.64 -36.31 2.55
N LEU A 770 1.45 -35.42 1.99
CA LEU A 770 2.51 -34.71 2.71
C LEU A 770 2.07 -33.29 3.02
N VAL A 771 2.19 -32.88 4.29
CA VAL A 771 1.85 -31.52 4.69
C VAL A 771 2.97 -30.57 4.33
N ILE A 772 2.65 -29.55 3.53
CA ILE A 772 3.61 -28.57 3.01
C ILE A 772 3.44 -27.23 3.74
N PRO A 773 4.44 -26.80 4.53
CA PRO A 773 4.42 -25.48 5.16
C PRO A 773 4.78 -24.39 4.14
N VAL A 774 3.98 -23.33 4.11
CA VAL A 774 4.30 -22.11 3.36
C VAL A 774 5.21 -21.21 4.21
N PRO A 775 6.29 -20.64 3.64
CA PRO A 775 7.23 -19.81 4.41
C PRO A 775 6.57 -18.61 5.11
N ASP A 776 6.81 -18.44 6.42
CA ASP A 776 6.35 -17.29 7.22
C ASP A 776 6.63 -15.95 6.55
N LEU A 777 7.87 -15.76 6.09
CA LEU A 777 8.32 -14.55 5.42
C LEU A 777 7.39 -14.12 4.27
N TRP A 778 6.94 -15.07 3.47
CA TRP A 778 6.12 -14.80 2.28
C TRP A 778 4.70 -14.42 2.66
N VAL A 779 4.14 -15.12 3.64
CA VAL A 779 2.78 -14.85 4.12
C VAL A 779 2.73 -13.54 4.91
N VAL A 780 3.78 -13.23 5.68
CA VAL A 780 3.95 -11.91 6.34
C VAL A 780 4.01 -10.81 5.30
N ALA A 781 4.79 -10.96 4.23
CA ALA A 781 4.85 -9.96 3.16
C ALA A 781 3.47 -9.74 2.50
N ALA A 782 2.73 -10.82 2.22
CA ALA A 782 1.36 -10.73 1.71
C ALA A 782 0.42 -10.04 2.70
N ALA A 783 0.50 -10.36 3.99
CA ALA A 783 -0.31 -9.75 5.05
C ALA A 783 -0.04 -8.24 5.20
N ILE A 784 1.21 -7.80 5.06
CA ILE A 784 1.58 -6.38 5.05
C ILE A 784 0.90 -5.65 3.88
N LEU A 785 0.96 -6.23 2.68
CA LEU A 785 0.33 -5.64 1.48
C LEU A 785 -1.19 -5.55 1.65
N LEU A 786 -1.83 -6.61 2.17
CA LEU A 786 -3.27 -6.63 2.45
C LEU A 786 -3.66 -5.61 3.52
N GLY A 787 -2.88 -5.49 4.60
CA GLY A 787 -3.11 -4.49 5.65
C GLY A 787 -3.03 -3.06 5.11
N LYS A 788 -1.98 -2.75 4.31
CA LYS A 788 -1.86 -1.44 3.64
C LYS A 788 -2.99 -1.19 2.66
N GLY A 789 -3.36 -2.19 1.85
CA GLY A 789 -4.48 -2.12 0.92
C GLY A 789 -5.79 -1.78 1.63
N ALA A 790 -6.06 -2.43 2.76
CA ALA A 790 -7.23 -2.17 3.60
C ALA A 790 -7.27 -0.70 4.08
N ILE A 791 -6.13 -0.13 4.50
CA ILE A 791 -6.05 1.29 4.88
C ILE A 791 -6.34 2.21 3.69
N VAL A 792 -5.81 1.93 2.51
CA VAL A 792 -6.01 2.78 1.33
C VAL A 792 -7.49 2.81 0.96
N VAL A 793 -8.13 1.64 0.91
CA VAL A 793 -9.57 1.52 0.65
C VAL A 793 -10.39 2.21 1.76
N TRP A 794 -9.99 2.03 3.02
CA TRP A 794 -10.61 2.68 4.17
C TRP A 794 -10.58 4.22 4.05
N LYS A 795 -9.41 4.80 3.74
CA LYS A 795 -9.28 6.26 3.59
C LYS A 795 -10.12 6.82 2.43
N GLN A 796 -10.34 6.04 1.37
CA GLN A 796 -11.16 6.45 0.24
C GLN A 796 -12.66 6.43 0.57
N LYS A 797 -13.14 5.34 1.18
CA LYS A 797 -14.59 5.12 1.39
C LYS A 797 -15.13 5.65 2.72
N HIS A 798 -14.31 5.83 3.76
CA HIS A 798 -14.80 6.23 5.09
C HIS A 798 -15.54 7.57 5.12
N ARG A 799 -15.29 8.48 4.16
CA ARG A 799 -16.02 9.75 4.08
C ARG A 799 -17.43 9.61 3.50
N GLU A 800 -17.70 8.51 2.81
CA GLU A 800 -18.98 8.22 2.13
C GLU A 800 -19.83 7.21 2.92
N LEU A 801 -19.24 6.47 3.86
CA LEU A 801 -19.90 5.41 4.62
C LEU A 801 -20.71 5.95 5.82
N GLY A 802 -21.91 5.43 6.01
CA GLY A 802 -22.75 5.69 7.19
C GLY A 802 -22.15 5.12 8.48
N LYS A 803 -22.73 5.47 9.64
CA LYS A 803 -22.26 4.96 10.96
C LYS A 803 -22.25 3.43 11.02
N THR A 804 -23.31 2.79 10.53
CA THR A 804 -23.49 1.33 10.54
C THR A 804 -22.48 0.63 9.63
N GLU A 805 -22.29 1.15 8.42
CA GLU A 805 -21.35 0.57 7.45
C GLU A 805 -19.89 0.71 7.89
N THR A 806 -19.58 1.81 8.57
CA THR A 806 -18.26 2.03 9.18
C THR A 806 -17.99 1.02 10.30
N ALA A 807 -18.99 0.70 11.12
CA ALA A 807 -18.87 -0.33 12.16
C ALA A 807 -18.66 -1.72 11.54
N ILE A 808 -19.43 -2.07 10.51
CA ILE A 808 -19.28 -3.32 9.77
C ILE A 808 -17.87 -3.45 9.20
N ALA A 809 -17.37 -2.42 8.50
CA ALA A 809 -16.05 -2.46 7.89
C ALA A 809 -14.91 -2.58 8.93
N ARG A 810 -15.04 -1.97 10.13
CA ARG A 810 -14.09 -2.19 11.23
C ARG A 810 -14.14 -3.61 11.77
N SER A 811 -15.35 -4.13 11.99
CA SER A 811 -15.53 -5.51 12.44
C SER A 811 -14.93 -6.49 11.43
N THR A 812 -15.13 -6.28 10.12
CA THR A 812 -14.52 -7.11 9.07
C THR A 812 -12.99 -7.10 9.15
N ILE A 813 -12.38 -5.93 9.30
CA ILE A 813 -10.90 -5.83 9.44
C ILE A 813 -10.44 -6.52 10.73
N ALA A 814 -11.15 -6.36 11.84
CA ALA A 814 -10.80 -6.99 13.11
C ALA A 814 -10.93 -8.53 13.08
N LEU A 815 -11.98 -9.04 12.43
CA LEU A 815 -12.26 -10.48 12.31
C LEU A 815 -11.42 -11.18 11.23
N ALA A 816 -10.76 -10.45 10.32
CA ALA A 816 -10.03 -11.04 9.19
C ALA A 816 -8.97 -12.08 9.62
N PRO A 817 -8.12 -11.86 10.65
CA PRO A 817 -7.16 -12.88 11.09
C PRO A 817 -7.80 -14.13 11.73
N ILE A 818 -9.00 -13.99 12.31
CA ILE A 818 -9.74 -15.13 12.87
C ILE A 818 -10.28 -16.00 11.74
N VAL A 819 -10.89 -15.37 10.73
CA VAL A 819 -11.36 -16.06 9.51
C VAL A 819 -10.18 -16.72 8.80
N TYR A 820 -9.05 -16.03 8.70
CA TYR A 820 -7.80 -16.56 8.15
C TYR A 820 -7.29 -17.79 8.94
N GLY A 821 -7.29 -17.74 10.27
CA GLY A 821 -6.91 -18.87 11.12
C GLY A 821 -7.81 -20.09 10.89
N ALA A 822 -9.13 -19.90 10.87
CA ALA A 822 -10.09 -20.96 10.58
C ALA A 822 -9.91 -21.55 9.16
N ALA A 823 -9.72 -20.69 8.16
CA ALA A 823 -9.43 -21.12 6.79
C ALA A 823 -8.10 -21.87 6.69
N SER A 824 -7.07 -21.46 7.43
CA SER A 824 -5.78 -22.16 7.52
C SER A 824 -5.93 -23.56 8.12
N LEU A 825 -6.74 -23.70 9.19
CA LEU A 825 -7.05 -25.00 9.79
C LEU A 825 -7.75 -25.94 8.80
N GLN A 826 -8.70 -25.41 8.03
CA GLN A 826 -9.40 -26.21 7.03
C GLN A 826 -8.52 -26.56 5.83
N LEU A 827 -7.70 -25.62 5.34
CA LEU A 827 -6.78 -25.84 4.22
C LEU A 827 -5.74 -26.92 4.54
N PHE A 828 -5.30 -26.99 5.79
CA PHE A 828 -4.45 -28.08 6.28
C PHE A 828 -5.13 -29.45 6.09
N VAL A 829 -6.43 -29.56 6.41
CA VAL A 829 -7.20 -30.81 6.29
C VAL A 829 -7.60 -31.11 4.84
N SER A 830 -7.96 -30.12 4.03
CA SER A 830 -8.45 -30.38 2.68
C SER A 830 -7.32 -30.50 1.65
N ALA A 831 -6.23 -29.77 1.81
CA ALA A 831 -5.17 -29.64 0.81
C ALA A 831 -3.76 -29.99 1.32
N ALA A 832 -3.61 -30.35 2.60
CA ALA A 832 -2.30 -30.59 3.22
C ALA A 832 -1.33 -29.39 3.09
N ILE A 833 -1.86 -28.17 3.14
CA ILE A 833 -1.07 -26.93 3.13
C ILE A 833 -1.14 -26.31 4.53
N LEU A 834 0.02 -26.10 5.15
CA LEU A 834 0.13 -25.38 6.41
C LEU A 834 0.44 -23.91 6.14
N LEU A 835 -0.50 -23.04 6.51
CA LEU A 835 -0.29 -21.60 6.50
C LEU A 835 0.09 -21.11 7.91
N PRO A 836 1.17 -20.31 8.03
CA PRO A 836 1.58 -19.73 9.30
C PRO A 836 0.53 -18.72 9.79
N TRP A 837 0.21 -18.77 11.07
CA TRP A 837 -0.92 -18.01 11.60
C TRP A 837 -0.49 -16.76 12.37
N VAL A 838 0.45 -16.89 13.31
CA VAL A 838 0.74 -15.86 14.31
C VAL A 838 1.39 -14.62 13.70
N LEU A 839 2.54 -14.78 13.01
CA LEU A 839 3.29 -13.64 12.46
C LEU A 839 2.53 -12.90 11.36
N PRO A 840 1.87 -13.57 10.39
CA PRO A 840 1.06 -12.86 9.38
C PRO A 840 -0.13 -12.12 9.97
N SER A 841 -0.79 -12.66 11.00
CA SER A 841 -1.88 -11.98 11.68
C SER A 841 -1.41 -10.72 12.41
N ALA A 842 -0.27 -10.80 13.10
CA ALA A 842 0.36 -9.66 13.75
C ALA A 842 0.74 -8.59 12.71
N ALA A 843 1.33 -9.01 11.58
CA ALA A 843 1.66 -8.11 10.48
C ALA A 843 0.41 -7.42 9.92
N PHE A 844 -0.65 -8.16 9.62
CA PHE A 844 -1.90 -7.57 9.13
C PHE A 844 -2.45 -6.53 10.12
N TRP A 845 -2.52 -6.85 11.41
CA TRP A 845 -3.03 -5.94 12.42
C TRP A 845 -2.16 -4.70 12.61
N ILE A 846 -0.83 -4.82 12.68
CA ILE A 846 0.07 -3.67 12.79
C ILE A 846 -0.17 -2.69 11.64
N TYR A 847 -0.38 -3.21 10.43
CA TYR A 847 -0.60 -2.41 9.23
C TYR A 847 -2.06 -2.03 8.98
N ALA A 848 -3.02 -2.54 9.75
CA ALA A 848 -4.44 -2.18 9.66
C ALA A 848 -4.94 -1.38 10.88
N LEU A 849 -4.17 -1.32 11.97
CA LEU A 849 -4.51 -0.69 13.25
C LEU A 849 -5.05 0.75 13.14
N PRO A 850 -4.49 1.63 12.28
CA PRO A 850 -5.01 2.99 12.10
C PRO A 850 -6.47 3.06 11.62
N ALA A 851 -6.97 2.04 10.91
CA ALA A 851 -8.37 1.97 10.51
C ALA A 851 -9.31 1.63 11.68
N LEU A 852 -8.80 0.87 12.66
CA LEU A 852 -9.54 0.41 13.83
C LEU A 852 -9.60 1.45 14.95
N LEU A 853 -8.52 2.21 15.17
CA LEU A 853 -8.36 3.07 16.36
C LEU A 853 -8.85 4.52 16.22
N ARG A 854 -9.23 5.01 15.04
CA ARG A 854 -9.73 6.40 14.91
C ARG A 854 -11.10 6.57 15.58
N LYS A 855 -11.11 6.96 16.85
CA LYS A 855 -12.27 7.58 17.51
C LYS A 855 -12.55 8.94 16.85
N LYS A 856 -13.84 9.24 16.70
CA LYS A 856 -14.32 10.58 16.35
C LYS A 856 -13.78 11.55 17.39
N THR A 857 -12.82 12.39 17.02
CA THR A 857 -12.72 13.71 17.63
C THR A 857 -13.94 14.47 17.13
N ALA A 858 -14.88 14.68 18.06
CA ALA A 858 -16.13 15.39 17.86
C ALA A 858 -15.88 16.87 17.52
#